data_AF-K6XQC0-F1
#
_entry.id   AF-K6XQC0-F1
#
_cell.length_a   1.000
_cell.length_b   1.000
_cell.length_c   1.000
_cell.angle_alpha   90.00
_cell.angle_beta   90.00
_cell.angle_gamma   90.00
#
_symmetry.space_group_name_H-M   'P 1'
#
loop_
_entity.id
_entity.type
_entity.pdbx_description
1 polymer ?
#
loop_
_entity_poly.entity_id
_entity_poly.type
_entity_poly.pdbx_seq_one_letter_code
_entity_poly.pdbx_strand_id
1 'polypeptide(L)'
;MTTTIIDPPATPTEPIAASTPSKNPLWQRLSLAALLIGTGVLYLWNLSINGWANSFYSAAIQAGSESWKAWFFGSSDMANSITVDKPPASLWIPGLSARIFGVNSWSILVPEVLMGVASVALLYLITRKYFGHRAGILAGTVLALTPVAALMFRFDNPEALLILLMIAAVWSLMKAIDDGRWRWLILTGVFVGFGFLTKQLQVMMIVPALSVTYLAFGPHGWLRRLGQLFAALGAMIVSAGWWILAVELWPASSRPYIGGSQNNSILELTLGYNGFGRLNGNETGAVVPGRSGMGEMGGAGGPGGPGRPGGGAWGETGWLRMFEPAQGGQIAWLIPTGLLLAVVAAVLIGRARRTDPRRAYLAVWGLWLLVTMGVFSFMAGIFHQYYTAALAPAVAALVAGGAAVCWTHRDRLWVRIALGASVWIAAVWGFVLLNRTPDFVPWLRFAVLVVGLVAGAAMIFANVRSVAAAAITGAILAGLAGPVAYTIDTVATEKSGSIITAGPRVEGEFGGPGGRGGPGGRGGPDGRGMPGGPGQRMPGAPGQAMPGAPGQGMPGGLGMPGGRGGDGPGGLLRGSTPTAAVVEKLNADADRYTWVAAAIGSNSASGYQLETGHSVMPIGGFNGSDPSPTLAEFQKLVAEKKIHYFLGGGGPGMGGPGMGTDSERPASQISAWVEENFTAVTVDGVTMYDLTR
;
A
#
# COMPACT_ATOMS: atom_id res chain seq x y z
N MET A 1 -15.98 37.30 62.42
CA MET A 1 -17.08 36.59 61.71
C MET A 1 -16.54 36.17 60.35
N THR A 2 -16.26 34.89 60.19
CA THR A 2 -15.64 34.31 58.99
C THR A 2 -16.72 33.49 58.31
N THR A 3 -17.20 33.95 57.15
CA THR A 3 -18.32 33.32 56.45
C THR A 3 -17.79 32.16 55.59
N THR A 4 -18.06 30.94 56.02
CA THR A 4 -17.78 29.71 55.28
C THR A 4 -18.77 29.59 54.14
N ILE A 5 -18.31 29.70 52.89
CA ILE A 5 -19.11 29.39 51.70
C ILE A 5 -19.16 27.86 51.59
N ILE A 6 -20.35 27.30 51.81
CA ILE A 6 -20.62 25.88 51.59
C ILE A 6 -20.91 25.71 50.10
N ASP A 7 -20.02 25.01 49.40
CA ASP A 7 -20.29 24.57 48.03
C ASP A 7 -21.55 23.68 48.01
N PRO A 8 -22.46 23.87 47.03
CA PRO A 8 -23.64 23.02 46.92
C PRO A 8 -23.23 21.57 46.66
N PRO A 9 -23.97 20.59 47.20
CA PRO A 9 -23.64 19.18 47.01
C PRO A 9 -23.62 18.83 45.54
N ALA A 10 -22.55 18.14 45.12
CA ALA A 10 -22.40 17.61 43.78
C ALA A 10 -23.67 16.84 43.38
N THR A 11 -24.33 17.29 42.32
CA THR A 11 -25.44 16.56 41.72
C THR A 11 -24.93 15.15 41.38
N PRO A 12 -25.66 14.08 41.75
CA PRO A 12 -25.27 12.73 41.40
C PRO A 12 -25.07 12.68 39.89
N THR A 13 -23.85 12.34 39.47
CA THR A 13 -23.55 12.02 38.08
C THR A 13 -24.57 10.99 37.60
N GLU A 14 -25.42 11.37 36.65
CA GLU A 14 -26.12 10.37 35.84
C GLU A 14 -25.07 9.36 35.38
N PRO A 15 -25.25 8.07 35.68
CA PRO A 15 -24.40 7.04 35.12
C PRO A 15 -24.41 7.25 33.61
N ILE A 16 -23.23 7.32 32.98
CA ILE A 16 -23.07 7.06 31.55
C ILE A 16 -23.96 5.85 31.29
N ALA A 17 -25.05 6.02 30.55
CA ALA A 17 -26.07 4.99 30.38
C ALA A 17 -25.34 3.70 30.02
N ALA A 18 -25.17 2.82 31.01
CA ALA A 18 -24.58 1.53 30.82
C ALA A 18 -25.43 0.89 29.75
N SER A 19 -24.79 0.49 28.65
CA SER A 19 -25.46 -0.15 27.53
C SER A 19 -26.46 -1.16 28.09
N THR A 20 -27.75 -0.90 27.91
CA THR A 20 -28.79 -1.83 28.36
C THR A 20 -28.42 -3.19 27.77
N PRO A 21 -28.33 -4.28 28.56
CA PRO A 21 -27.93 -5.58 28.07
C PRO A 21 -28.74 -5.90 26.81
N SER A 22 -28.05 -6.22 25.71
CA SER A 22 -28.73 -6.36 24.44
C SER A 22 -29.76 -7.48 24.55
N LYS A 23 -30.97 -7.23 24.05
CA LYS A 23 -32.08 -8.19 24.11
C LYS A 23 -31.84 -9.49 23.31
N ASN A 24 -30.73 -9.62 22.57
CA ASN A 24 -30.39 -10.85 21.84
C ASN A 24 -28.86 -11.05 21.67
N PRO A 25 -28.19 -11.73 22.61
CA PRO A 25 -26.75 -12.00 22.54
C PRO A 25 -26.36 -12.96 21.42
N LEU A 26 -27.27 -13.86 21.00
CA LEU A 26 -27.03 -14.80 19.91
C LEU A 26 -26.86 -14.06 18.58
N TRP A 27 -27.75 -13.11 18.27
CA TRP A 27 -27.64 -12.28 17.06
C TRP A 27 -26.30 -11.52 17.00
N GLN A 28 -25.83 -10.99 18.13
CA GLN A 28 -24.53 -10.30 18.16
C GLN A 28 -23.38 -11.24 17.82
N ARG A 29 -23.36 -12.45 18.40
CA ARG A 29 -22.34 -13.45 18.13
C ARG A 29 -22.40 -13.93 16.68
N LEU A 30 -23.59 -14.25 16.17
CA LEU A 30 -23.77 -14.74 14.81
C LEU A 30 -23.40 -13.69 13.76
N SER A 31 -23.80 -12.43 13.94
CA SER A 31 -23.45 -11.37 12.99
C SER A 31 -21.97 -11.00 13.03
N LEU A 32 -21.32 -11.05 14.20
CA LEU A 32 -19.86 -10.91 14.29
C LEU A 32 -19.16 -12.10 13.61
N ALA A 33 -19.62 -13.32 13.86
CA ALA A 33 -19.08 -14.51 13.21
C ALA A 33 -19.25 -14.42 11.69
N ALA A 34 -20.42 -14.01 11.20
CA ALA A 34 -20.68 -13.80 9.78
C ALA A 34 -19.75 -12.73 9.17
N LEU A 35 -19.48 -11.64 9.89
CA LEU A 35 -18.52 -10.63 9.47
C LEU A 35 -17.10 -11.24 9.37
N LEU A 36 -16.59 -11.86 10.43
CA LEU A 36 -15.20 -12.32 10.47
C LEU A 36 -14.95 -13.54 9.57
N ILE A 37 -15.85 -14.51 9.57
CA ILE A 37 -15.79 -15.67 8.66
C ILE A 37 -15.99 -15.19 7.23
N GLY A 38 -16.93 -14.28 6.97
CA GLY A 38 -17.14 -13.70 5.65
C GLY A 38 -15.90 -12.99 5.12
N THR A 39 -15.25 -12.16 5.94
CA THR A 39 -13.96 -11.52 5.59
C THR A 39 -12.88 -12.56 5.33
N GLY A 40 -12.75 -13.57 6.20
CA GLY A 40 -11.76 -14.63 6.05
C GLY A 40 -11.97 -15.42 4.76
N VAL A 41 -13.21 -15.83 4.45
CA VAL A 41 -13.56 -16.51 3.20
C VAL A 41 -13.27 -15.62 2.01
N LEU A 42 -13.68 -14.35 2.03
CA LEU A 42 -13.44 -13.40 0.93
C LEU A 42 -11.94 -13.22 0.64
N TYR A 43 -11.12 -13.10 1.69
CA TYR A 43 -9.69 -12.83 1.53
C TYR A 43 -8.89 -14.10 1.20
N LEU A 44 -9.30 -15.27 1.70
CA LEU A 44 -8.70 -16.56 1.34
C LEU A 44 -9.17 -17.07 -0.04
N TRP A 45 -10.27 -16.52 -0.57
CA TRP A 45 -10.84 -16.98 -1.83
C TRP A 45 -9.85 -16.83 -2.99
N ASN A 46 -9.51 -17.96 -3.62
CA ASN A 46 -8.58 -18.01 -4.74
C ASN A 46 -7.23 -17.33 -4.44
N LEU A 47 -6.73 -17.42 -3.20
CA LEU A 47 -5.55 -16.66 -2.77
C LEU A 47 -4.30 -16.96 -3.61
N SER A 48 -4.09 -18.22 -3.97
CA SER A 48 -2.93 -18.67 -4.74
C SER A 48 -2.88 -18.18 -6.19
N ILE A 49 -3.96 -17.59 -6.72
CA ILE A 49 -3.93 -16.96 -8.05
C ILE A 49 -2.87 -15.85 -8.11
N ASN A 50 -2.52 -15.25 -6.97
CA ASN A 50 -1.50 -14.20 -6.88
C ASN A 50 -0.07 -14.75 -7.04
N GLY A 51 0.15 -16.07 -7.09
CA GLY A 51 1.48 -16.67 -7.18
C GLY A 51 2.39 -16.18 -6.05
N TRP A 52 3.52 -15.60 -6.41
CA TRP A 52 4.48 -14.95 -5.50
C TRP A 52 4.11 -13.51 -5.11
N ALA A 53 2.92 -13.02 -5.48
CA ALA A 53 2.46 -11.66 -5.22
C ALA A 53 3.53 -10.61 -5.59
N ASN A 54 4.22 -10.02 -4.62
CA ASN A 54 5.44 -9.28 -4.85
C ASN A 54 6.67 -10.17 -4.67
N SER A 55 7.20 -10.69 -5.77
CA SER A 55 8.36 -11.58 -5.76
C SER A 55 9.58 -11.01 -5.01
N PHE A 56 9.74 -9.67 -4.99
CA PHE A 56 10.78 -9.01 -4.20
C PHE A 56 10.67 -9.30 -2.69
N TYR A 57 9.47 -9.29 -2.11
CA TYR A 57 9.26 -9.63 -0.70
C TYR A 57 9.20 -11.14 -0.49
N SER A 58 8.56 -11.88 -1.40
CA SER A 58 8.53 -13.35 -1.34
C SER A 58 9.93 -13.97 -1.35
N ALA A 59 10.87 -13.46 -2.16
CA ALA A 59 12.26 -13.92 -2.16
C ALA A 59 12.95 -13.65 -0.81
N ALA A 60 12.71 -12.50 -0.19
CA ALA A 60 13.23 -12.20 1.14
C ALA A 60 12.60 -13.08 2.23
N ILE A 61 11.33 -13.46 2.07
CA ILE A 61 10.62 -14.39 2.97
C ILE A 61 11.21 -15.80 2.84
N GLN A 62 11.48 -16.28 1.62
CA GLN A 62 12.21 -17.53 1.36
C GLN A 62 13.63 -17.47 1.97
N ALA A 63 14.35 -16.36 1.80
CA ALA A 63 15.65 -16.18 2.42
C ALA A 63 15.59 -16.29 3.95
N GLY A 64 14.57 -15.68 4.56
CA GLY A 64 14.32 -15.77 5.99
C GLY A 64 13.85 -17.16 6.47
N SER A 65 13.22 -17.98 5.62
CA SER A 65 12.86 -19.36 6.00
C SER A 65 14.09 -20.24 6.12
N GLU A 66 15.13 -20.00 5.32
CA GLU A 66 16.37 -20.78 5.33
C GLU A 66 17.40 -20.24 6.34
N SER A 67 17.56 -18.90 6.43
CA SER A 67 18.60 -18.27 7.23
C SER A 67 18.03 -17.34 8.31
N TRP A 68 18.33 -17.62 9.58
CA TRP A 68 17.95 -16.75 10.70
C TRP A 68 18.56 -15.34 10.59
N LYS A 69 19.73 -15.24 9.98
CA LYS A 69 20.39 -13.95 9.74
C LYS A 69 19.64 -13.16 8.66
N ALA A 70 19.29 -13.81 7.56
CA ALA A 70 18.45 -13.20 6.53
C ALA A 70 17.07 -12.80 7.08
N TRP A 71 16.48 -13.63 7.94
CA TRP A 71 15.22 -13.34 8.63
C TRP A 71 15.34 -12.10 9.53
N PHE A 72 16.42 -12.01 10.31
CA PHE A 72 16.66 -10.88 11.21
C PHE A 72 16.80 -9.55 10.47
N PHE A 73 17.48 -9.53 9.33
CA PHE A 73 17.74 -8.30 8.55
C PHE A 73 16.69 -8.00 7.48
N GLY A 74 15.92 -8.99 7.02
CA GLY A 74 15.08 -8.86 5.83
C GLY A 74 15.90 -8.91 4.54
N SER A 75 16.84 -9.86 4.45
CA SER A 75 17.74 -10.01 3.30
C SER A 75 17.02 -10.55 2.06
N SER A 76 17.39 -10.06 0.89
CA SER A 76 16.84 -10.48 -0.40
C SER A 76 17.21 -11.92 -0.76
N ASP A 77 18.35 -12.41 -0.28
CA ASP A 77 18.89 -13.75 -0.52
C ASP A 77 19.37 -14.44 0.76
N MET A 78 19.47 -15.78 0.72
CA MET A 78 19.76 -16.59 1.91
C MET A 78 21.22 -16.45 2.38
N ALA A 79 22.14 -16.13 1.46
CA ALA A 79 23.53 -15.80 1.75
C ALA A 79 23.73 -14.35 2.26
N ASN A 80 22.64 -13.59 2.40
CA ASN A 80 22.59 -12.35 3.17
C ASN A 80 23.49 -11.25 2.57
N SER A 81 23.36 -11.01 1.26
CA SER A 81 24.11 -10.00 0.52
C SER A 81 23.56 -8.58 0.71
N ILE A 82 22.25 -8.38 0.54
CA ILE A 82 21.57 -7.07 0.64
C ILE A 82 20.14 -7.21 1.20
N THR A 83 19.66 -6.23 1.97
CA THR A 83 18.29 -6.19 2.49
C THR A 83 17.28 -5.73 1.44
N VAL A 84 15.99 -5.99 1.71
CA VAL A 84 14.91 -5.22 1.08
C VAL A 84 14.98 -3.75 1.49
N ASP A 85 14.18 -2.91 0.83
CA ASP A 85 14.15 -1.47 1.01
C ASP A 85 13.39 -1.01 2.28
N LYS A 86 13.25 -1.86 3.29
CA LYS A 86 12.42 -1.63 4.51
C LYS A 86 12.95 -2.41 5.71
N PRO A 87 12.62 -1.99 6.95
CA PRO A 87 12.88 -2.82 8.11
C PRO A 87 12.00 -4.10 8.09
N PRO A 88 12.42 -5.17 8.78
CA PRO A 88 12.00 -6.52 8.45
C PRO A 88 10.73 -7.02 9.17
N ALA A 89 10.05 -6.19 9.97
CA ALA A 89 8.96 -6.71 10.81
C ALA A 89 7.79 -7.31 10.01
N SER A 90 7.49 -6.77 8.82
CA SER A 90 6.49 -7.37 7.92
C SER A 90 6.92 -8.73 7.36
N LEU A 91 8.22 -9.00 7.28
CA LEU A 91 8.76 -10.25 6.76
C LEU A 91 8.90 -11.33 7.84
N TRP A 92 8.98 -10.94 9.11
CA TRP A 92 9.20 -11.88 10.20
C TRP A 92 8.09 -12.93 10.33
N ILE A 93 6.83 -12.50 10.29
CA ILE A 93 5.66 -13.37 10.44
C ILE A 93 5.54 -14.35 9.26
N PRO A 94 5.49 -13.90 8.00
CA PRO A 94 5.44 -14.81 6.86
C PRO A 94 6.73 -15.64 6.71
N GLY A 95 7.90 -15.12 7.11
CA GLY A 95 9.16 -15.88 7.17
C GLY A 95 9.10 -17.07 8.13
N LEU A 96 8.52 -16.89 9.32
CA LEU A 96 8.29 -18.00 10.25
C LEU A 96 7.24 -18.98 9.70
N SER A 97 6.19 -18.47 9.06
CA SER A 97 5.16 -19.30 8.43
C SER A 97 5.75 -20.17 7.31
N ALA A 98 6.52 -19.59 6.40
CA ALA A 98 7.23 -20.31 5.34
C ALA A 98 8.22 -21.33 5.90
N ARG A 99 8.91 -21.03 7.01
CA ARG A 99 9.79 -21.99 7.70
C ARG A 99 9.03 -23.19 8.28
N ILE A 100 7.82 -22.98 8.81
CA ILE A 100 7.00 -24.04 9.43
C ILE A 100 6.28 -24.88 8.39
N PHE A 101 5.73 -24.26 7.34
CA PHE A 101 4.85 -24.90 6.36
C PHE A 101 5.50 -25.16 5.00
N GLY A 102 6.79 -24.83 4.85
CA GLY A 102 7.47 -24.79 3.56
C GLY A 102 7.12 -23.53 2.76
N VAL A 103 8.02 -23.10 1.88
CA VAL A 103 7.83 -21.90 1.05
C VAL A 103 6.81 -22.17 -0.05
N ASN A 104 5.66 -21.49 0.02
CA ASN A 104 4.64 -21.48 -1.03
C ASN A 104 3.75 -20.24 -0.90
N SER A 105 2.91 -20.00 -1.90
CA SER A 105 2.00 -18.85 -1.93
C SER A 105 1.11 -18.75 -0.67
N TRP A 106 0.62 -19.87 -0.14
CA TRP A 106 -0.23 -19.87 1.06
C TRP A 106 0.55 -19.55 2.34
N SER A 107 1.73 -20.14 2.52
CA SER A 107 2.55 -19.89 3.71
C SER A 107 2.94 -18.41 3.82
N ILE A 108 3.07 -17.72 2.68
CA ILE A 108 3.39 -16.29 2.58
C ILE A 108 2.15 -15.43 2.79
N LEU A 109 1.04 -15.72 2.10
CA LEU A 109 -0.11 -14.81 2.01
C LEU A 109 -1.19 -15.01 3.10
N VAL A 110 -1.32 -16.20 3.68
CA VAL A 110 -2.29 -16.44 4.75
C VAL A 110 -2.03 -15.56 5.99
N PRO A 111 -0.79 -15.35 6.46
CA PRO A 111 -0.51 -14.39 7.53
C PRO A 111 -1.09 -12.99 7.26
N GLU A 112 -0.97 -12.49 6.03
CA GLU A 112 -1.52 -11.19 5.62
C GLU A 112 -3.05 -11.16 5.76
N VAL A 113 -3.71 -12.23 5.33
CA VAL A 113 -5.17 -12.38 5.44
C VAL A 113 -5.61 -12.41 6.90
N LEU A 114 -4.91 -13.14 7.76
CA LEU A 114 -5.20 -13.20 9.19
C LEU A 114 -5.05 -11.84 9.87
N MET A 115 -4.04 -11.05 9.48
CA MET A 115 -3.87 -9.67 9.95
C MET A 115 -5.02 -8.76 9.47
N GLY A 116 -5.54 -8.98 8.26
CA GLY A 116 -6.74 -8.32 7.75
C GLY A 116 -8.00 -8.65 8.55
N VAL A 117 -8.26 -9.93 8.84
CA VAL A 117 -9.37 -10.35 9.70
C VAL A 117 -9.23 -9.77 11.10
N ALA A 118 -8.01 -9.75 11.66
CA ALA A 118 -7.74 -9.13 12.95
C ALA A 118 -7.99 -7.61 12.95
N SER A 119 -7.66 -6.92 11.87
CA SER A 119 -7.94 -5.49 11.69
C SER A 119 -9.43 -5.20 11.66
N VAL A 120 -10.21 -6.00 10.93
CA VAL A 120 -11.68 -5.93 10.91
C VAL A 120 -12.26 -6.19 12.29
N ALA A 121 -11.79 -7.23 12.99
CA ALA A 121 -12.23 -7.54 14.34
C ALA A 121 -11.93 -6.41 15.33
N LEU A 122 -10.72 -5.85 15.28
CA LEU A 122 -10.30 -4.81 16.20
C LEU A 122 -11.05 -3.50 15.95
N LEU A 123 -11.24 -3.11 14.69
CA LEU A 123 -12.06 -1.94 14.34
C LEU A 123 -13.52 -2.11 14.78
N TYR A 124 -14.09 -3.31 14.60
CA TYR A 124 -15.40 -3.67 15.14
C TYR A 124 -15.43 -3.47 16.67
N LEU A 125 -14.43 -3.98 17.40
CA LEU A 125 -14.39 -3.90 18.87
C LEU A 125 -14.29 -2.46 19.38
N ILE A 126 -13.44 -1.63 18.77
CA ILE A 126 -13.31 -0.21 19.10
C ILE A 126 -14.66 0.47 18.87
N THR A 127 -15.23 0.34 17.68
CA THR A 127 -16.46 1.06 17.30
C THR A 127 -17.67 0.58 18.09
N ARG A 128 -17.80 -0.74 18.30
CA ARG A 128 -18.86 -1.34 19.12
C ARG A 128 -18.89 -0.76 20.52
N LYS A 129 -17.73 -0.56 21.14
CA LYS A 129 -17.64 -0.08 22.51
C LYS A 129 -18.29 1.28 22.69
N TYR A 130 -18.12 2.19 21.73
CA TYR A 130 -18.58 3.58 21.85
C TYR A 130 -19.95 3.83 21.19
N PHE A 131 -20.33 3.02 20.20
CA PHE A 131 -21.54 3.26 19.39
C PHE A 131 -22.46 2.04 19.26
N GLY A 132 -22.12 0.91 19.90
CA GLY A 132 -22.91 -0.30 19.92
C GLY A 132 -22.67 -1.24 18.73
N HIS A 133 -23.27 -2.44 18.82
CA HIS A 133 -23.00 -3.57 17.93
C HIS A 133 -23.18 -3.27 16.44
N ARG A 134 -24.25 -2.55 16.06
CA ARG A 134 -24.54 -2.25 14.64
C ARG A 134 -23.48 -1.36 14.00
N ALA A 135 -23.01 -0.34 14.73
CA ALA A 135 -21.93 0.53 14.28
C ALA A 135 -20.61 -0.26 14.15
N GLY A 136 -20.35 -1.17 15.10
CA GLY A 136 -19.22 -2.10 15.00
C GLY A 136 -19.27 -2.94 13.72
N ILE A 137 -20.42 -3.56 13.42
CA ILE A 137 -20.59 -4.37 12.20
C ILE A 137 -20.38 -3.50 10.96
N LEU A 138 -20.99 -2.31 10.90
CA LEU A 138 -20.82 -1.40 9.76
C LEU A 138 -19.36 -1.01 9.55
N ALA A 139 -18.62 -0.66 10.61
CA ALA A 139 -17.20 -0.31 10.50
C ALA A 139 -16.38 -1.48 9.95
N GLY A 140 -16.57 -2.68 10.49
CA GLY A 140 -15.88 -3.88 10.02
C GLY A 140 -16.23 -4.22 8.57
N THR A 141 -17.50 -4.13 8.19
CA THR A 141 -17.97 -4.37 6.82
C THR A 141 -17.39 -3.36 5.83
N VAL A 142 -17.35 -2.07 6.17
CA VAL A 142 -16.75 -1.04 5.30
C VAL A 142 -15.26 -1.31 5.08
N LEU A 143 -14.50 -1.65 6.14
CA LEU A 143 -13.09 -1.99 6.01
C LEU A 143 -12.89 -3.24 5.16
N ALA A 144 -13.68 -4.30 5.40
CA ALA A 144 -13.59 -5.57 4.68
C ALA A 144 -13.90 -5.46 3.18
N LEU A 145 -14.73 -4.48 2.80
CA LEU A 145 -15.20 -4.28 1.43
C LEU A 145 -14.56 -3.05 0.76
N THR A 146 -13.53 -2.47 1.37
CA THR A 146 -12.74 -1.42 0.73
C THR A 146 -11.76 -2.07 -0.24
N PRO A 147 -11.82 -1.79 -1.56
CA PRO A 147 -11.07 -2.55 -2.58
C PRO A 147 -9.57 -2.64 -2.31
N VAL A 148 -8.93 -1.50 -2.03
CA VAL A 148 -7.48 -1.46 -1.78
C VAL A 148 -7.08 -2.15 -0.47
N ALA A 149 -7.98 -2.19 0.53
CA ALA A 149 -7.74 -2.93 1.76
C ALA A 149 -7.80 -4.44 1.50
N ALA A 150 -8.81 -4.91 0.76
CA ALA A 150 -8.93 -6.30 0.35
C ALA A 150 -7.73 -6.77 -0.50
N LEU A 151 -7.22 -5.92 -1.39
CA LEU A 151 -5.98 -6.16 -2.12
C LEU A 151 -4.79 -6.32 -1.17
N MET A 152 -4.57 -5.35 -0.28
CA MET A 152 -3.38 -5.32 0.58
C MET A 152 -3.38 -6.37 1.68
N PHE A 153 -4.54 -6.86 2.11
CA PHE A 153 -4.62 -8.01 3.03
C PHE A 153 -4.43 -9.36 2.31
N ARG A 154 -4.23 -9.36 0.98
CA ARG A 154 -3.97 -10.54 0.15
C ARG A 154 -2.62 -10.47 -0.58
N PHE A 155 -1.74 -9.57 -0.14
CA PHE A 155 -0.50 -9.24 -0.81
C PHE A 155 0.61 -9.09 0.23
N ASP A 156 1.81 -9.55 -0.09
CA ASP A 156 2.97 -9.68 0.83
C ASP A 156 3.78 -8.38 0.98
N ASN A 157 3.17 -7.24 0.65
CA ASN A 157 3.73 -5.94 0.99
C ASN A 157 3.49 -5.64 2.51
N PRO A 158 4.18 -4.65 3.10
CA PRO A 158 4.11 -4.38 4.55
C PRO A 158 2.76 -3.88 5.10
N GLU A 159 1.76 -3.63 4.25
CA GLU A 159 0.52 -2.95 4.59
C GLU A 159 -0.30 -3.68 5.65
N ALA A 160 -0.42 -5.00 5.61
CA ALA A 160 -1.34 -5.70 6.51
C ALA A 160 -0.91 -5.56 7.97
N LEU A 161 0.37 -5.82 8.28
CA LEU A 161 0.92 -5.64 9.61
C LEU A 161 0.87 -4.17 10.04
N LEU A 162 1.21 -3.25 9.13
CA LEU A 162 1.18 -1.81 9.42
C LEU A 162 -0.22 -1.34 9.81
N ILE A 163 -1.23 -1.68 9.02
CA ILE A 163 -2.62 -1.29 9.26
C ILE A 163 -3.13 -1.87 10.58
N LEU A 164 -2.83 -3.14 10.86
CA LEU A 164 -3.19 -3.77 12.13
C LEU A 164 -2.59 -3.03 13.33
N LEU A 165 -1.29 -2.69 13.27
CA LEU A 165 -0.59 -1.95 14.32
C LEU A 165 -1.12 -0.52 14.48
N MET A 166 -1.46 0.16 13.39
CA MET A 166 -2.08 1.49 13.43
C MET A 166 -3.45 1.46 14.12
N ILE A 167 -4.30 0.47 13.82
CA ILE A 167 -5.59 0.28 14.50
C ILE A 167 -5.37 -0.08 15.98
N ALA A 168 -4.37 -0.92 16.29
CA ALA A 168 -4.00 -1.28 17.66
C ALA A 168 -3.52 -0.08 18.48
N ALA A 169 -2.75 0.83 17.88
CA ALA A 169 -2.34 2.09 18.50
C ALA A 169 -3.54 2.98 18.86
N VAL A 170 -4.55 3.06 17.98
CA VAL A 170 -5.82 3.76 18.28
C VAL A 170 -6.60 3.04 19.38
N TRP A 171 -6.67 1.70 19.34
CA TRP A 171 -7.34 0.92 20.38
C TRP A 171 -6.75 1.19 21.77
N SER A 172 -5.43 1.14 21.91
CA SER A 172 -4.78 1.40 23.20
C SER A 172 -4.89 2.88 23.60
N LEU A 173 -4.84 3.81 22.64
CA LEU A 173 -5.09 5.23 22.91
C LEU A 173 -6.47 5.44 23.52
N MET A 174 -7.51 4.85 22.89
CA MET A 174 -8.88 4.96 23.33
C MET A 174 -9.08 4.33 24.72
N LYS A 175 -8.40 3.21 25.03
CA LYS A 175 -8.35 2.65 26.39
C LYS A 175 -7.75 3.62 27.39
N ALA A 176 -6.70 4.34 27.02
CA ALA A 176 -6.06 5.31 27.88
C ALA A 176 -6.90 6.57 28.10
N ILE A 177 -7.75 6.94 27.14
CA ILE A 177 -8.73 8.02 27.31
C ILE A 177 -9.80 7.62 28.30
N ASP A 178 -10.23 6.35 28.28
CA ASP A 178 -11.27 5.86 29.19
C ASP A 178 -10.81 5.72 30.64
N ASP A 179 -9.62 5.15 30.89
CA ASP A 179 -9.16 4.83 32.25
C ASP A 179 -7.97 5.68 32.74
N GLY A 180 -7.36 6.47 31.87
CA GLY A 180 -6.25 7.37 32.18
C GLY A 180 -4.91 6.69 32.50
N ARG A 181 -4.78 5.37 32.39
CA ARG A 181 -3.59 4.63 32.85
C ARG A 181 -2.43 4.76 31.85
N TRP A 182 -1.22 4.94 32.37
CA TRP A 182 0.02 5.08 31.59
C TRP A 182 0.32 3.89 30.69
N ARG A 183 0.03 2.66 31.16
CA ARG A 183 0.29 1.42 30.41
C ARG A 183 -0.29 1.43 29.00
N TRP A 184 -1.42 2.10 28.80
CA TRP A 184 -2.09 2.14 27.51
C TRP A 184 -1.44 3.14 26.55
N LEU A 185 -0.94 4.28 27.04
CA LEU A 185 -0.14 5.20 26.22
C LEU A 185 1.23 4.61 25.91
N ILE A 186 1.85 3.93 26.86
CA ILE A 186 3.07 3.15 26.62
C ILE A 186 2.81 2.12 25.52
N LEU A 187 1.71 1.36 25.61
CA LEU A 187 1.33 0.39 24.59
C LEU A 187 1.03 1.05 23.22
N THR A 188 0.43 2.24 23.20
CA THR A 188 0.31 3.05 21.95
C THR A 188 1.69 3.32 21.36
N GLY A 189 2.66 3.75 22.17
CA GLY A 189 4.04 3.92 21.74
C GLY A 189 4.68 2.65 21.20
N VAL A 190 4.47 1.51 21.87
CA VAL A 190 4.96 0.20 21.42
C VAL A 190 4.40 -0.15 20.03
N PHE A 191 3.08 -0.04 19.82
CA PHE A 191 2.48 -0.33 18.51
C PHE A 191 2.99 0.60 17.41
N VAL A 192 3.19 1.88 17.70
CA VAL A 192 3.79 2.81 16.74
C VAL A 192 5.26 2.44 16.46
N GLY A 193 6.03 2.02 17.47
CA GLY A 193 7.41 1.57 17.30
C GLY A 193 7.53 0.33 16.42
N PHE A 194 6.67 -0.68 16.62
CA PHE A 194 6.63 -1.83 15.71
C PHE A 194 6.10 -1.46 14.31
N GLY A 195 5.20 -0.49 14.21
CA GLY A 195 4.76 0.04 12.92
C GLY A 195 5.91 0.72 12.17
N PHE A 196 6.85 1.35 12.89
CA PHE A 196 8.07 1.91 12.30
C PHE A 196 8.99 0.79 11.81
N LEU A 197 9.12 -0.32 12.54
CA LEU A 197 9.85 -1.51 12.06
C LEU A 197 9.12 -2.26 10.93
N THR A 198 7.89 -1.88 10.60
CA THR A 198 7.14 -2.42 9.47
C THR A 198 7.32 -1.57 8.22
N LYS A 199 7.19 -0.24 8.35
CA LYS A 199 7.22 0.69 7.20
C LYS A 199 7.70 2.11 7.54
N GLN A 200 8.66 2.24 8.44
CA GLN A 200 9.38 3.50 8.79
C GLN A 200 8.43 4.70 9.00
N LEU A 201 8.69 5.83 8.33
CA LEU A 201 7.96 7.08 8.54
C LEU A 201 6.48 7.01 8.13
N GLN A 202 6.04 5.95 7.43
CA GLN A 202 4.63 5.77 7.10
C GLN A 202 3.75 5.71 8.35
N VAL A 203 4.17 5.01 9.41
CA VAL A 203 3.37 4.95 10.65
C VAL A 203 3.31 6.32 11.35
N MET A 204 4.28 7.21 11.10
CA MET A 204 4.35 8.52 11.75
C MET A 204 3.20 9.44 11.33
N MET A 205 2.54 9.16 10.20
CA MET A 205 1.37 9.93 9.75
C MET A 205 0.20 9.90 10.73
N ILE A 206 0.07 8.87 11.58
CA ILE A 206 -0.99 8.84 12.60
C ILE A 206 -0.58 9.43 13.95
N VAL A 207 0.72 9.66 14.19
CA VAL A 207 1.20 10.18 15.47
C VAL A 207 0.62 11.55 15.82
N PRO A 208 0.47 12.52 14.88
CA PRO A 208 -0.24 13.77 15.15
C PRO A 208 -1.68 13.54 15.61
N ALA A 209 -2.40 12.64 14.95
CA ALA A 209 -3.79 12.30 15.31
C ALA A 209 -3.88 11.69 16.71
N LEU A 210 -2.99 10.76 17.04
CA LEU A 210 -2.94 10.12 18.37
C LEU A 210 -2.62 11.16 19.47
N SER A 211 -1.60 11.98 19.24
CA SER A 211 -1.08 12.94 20.22
C SER A 211 -2.06 14.07 20.51
N VAL A 212 -2.60 14.69 19.45
CA VAL A 212 -3.60 15.77 19.57
C VAL A 212 -4.85 15.24 20.24
N THR A 213 -5.31 14.04 19.88
CA THR A 213 -6.49 13.44 20.54
C THR A 213 -6.22 13.23 22.04
N TYR A 214 -5.07 12.70 22.43
CA TYR A 214 -4.80 12.49 23.85
C TYR A 214 -4.70 13.80 24.64
N LEU A 215 -4.02 14.81 24.08
CA LEU A 215 -3.94 16.14 24.67
C LEU A 215 -5.31 16.80 24.78
N ALA A 216 -6.20 16.59 23.81
CA ALA A 216 -7.52 17.20 23.80
C ALA A 216 -8.52 16.47 24.72
N PHE A 217 -8.47 15.14 24.79
CA PHE A 217 -9.53 14.31 25.37
C PHE A 217 -9.10 13.46 26.58
N GLY A 218 -7.80 13.29 26.84
CA GLY A 218 -7.30 12.50 27.98
C GLY A 218 -7.81 13.03 29.33
N PRO A 219 -8.04 12.16 30.34
CA PRO A 219 -8.80 12.52 31.55
C PRO A 219 -8.03 13.38 32.56
N HIS A 220 -6.69 13.32 32.55
CA HIS A 220 -5.84 14.03 33.52
C HIS A 220 -5.55 15.50 33.14
N GLY A 221 -4.93 16.23 34.07
CA GLY A 221 -4.38 17.58 33.81
C GLY A 221 -3.32 17.58 32.69
N TRP A 222 -3.11 18.74 32.07
CA TRP A 222 -2.27 18.88 30.87
C TRP A 222 -0.82 18.41 31.07
N LEU A 223 -0.18 18.71 32.21
CA LEU A 223 1.18 18.25 32.52
C LEU A 223 1.30 16.72 32.55
N ARG A 224 0.33 16.04 33.17
CA ARG A 224 0.33 14.57 33.24
C ARG A 224 0.07 13.94 31.89
N ARG A 225 -0.82 14.53 31.07
CA ARG A 225 -1.04 14.07 29.69
C ARG A 225 0.22 14.22 28.85
N LEU A 226 0.96 15.31 29.02
CA LEU A 226 2.23 15.52 28.36
C LEU A 226 3.28 14.48 28.81
N GLY A 227 3.41 14.23 30.11
CA GLY A 227 4.27 13.16 30.63
C GLY A 227 3.92 11.78 30.06
N GLN A 228 2.62 11.48 29.92
CA GLN A 228 2.14 10.22 29.32
C GLN A 228 2.49 10.11 27.83
N LEU A 229 2.48 11.21 27.09
CA LEU A 229 2.95 11.25 25.71
C LEU A 229 4.47 11.10 25.60
N PHE A 230 5.24 11.67 26.53
CA PHE A 230 6.67 11.41 26.61
C PHE A 230 6.98 9.94 26.94
N ALA A 231 6.20 9.29 27.80
CA ALA A 231 6.33 7.85 28.03
C ALA A 231 5.97 7.03 26.79
N ALA A 232 4.95 7.43 26.03
CA ALA A 232 4.62 6.80 24.74
C ALA A 232 5.75 6.99 23.72
N LEU A 233 6.34 8.19 23.63
CA LEU A 233 7.50 8.49 22.80
C LEU A 233 8.70 7.62 23.19
N GLY A 234 9.01 7.52 24.49
CA GLY A 234 10.07 6.64 24.98
C GLY A 234 9.81 5.18 24.63
N ALA A 235 8.58 4.69 24.78
CA ALA A 235 8.20 3.32 24.42
C ALA A 235 8.32 3.07 22.90
N MET A 236 7.96 4.04 22.07
CA MET A 236 8.15 3.99 20.62
C MET A 236 9.63 3.89 20.25
N ILE A 237 10.47 4.74 20.85
CA ILE A 237 11.93 4.74 20.64
C ILE A 237 12.53 3.40 21.07
N VAL A 238 12.14 2.84 22.21
CA VAL A 238 12.66 1.53 22.65
C VAL A 238 12.20 0.41 21.71
N SER A 239 10.94 0.42 21.30
CA SER A 239 10.35 -0.66 20.50
C SER A 239 10.85 -0.67 19.04
N ALA A 240 11.17 0.50 18.47
CA ALA A 240 11.79 0.59 17.15
C ALA A 240 13.32 0.57 17.22
N GLY A 241 13.88 1.31 18.17
CA GLY A 241 15.30 1.63 18.24
C GLY A 241 16.18 0.44 18.57
N TRP A 242 15.69 -0.61 19.22
CA TRP A 242 16.52 -1.79 19.52
C TRP A 242 17.05 -2.46 18.25
N TRP A 243 16.23 -2.60 17.21
CA TRP A 243 16.64 -3.24 15.95
C TRP A 243 17.54 -2.30 15.15
N ILE A 244 17.20 -1.01 15.10
CA ILE A 244 18.04 0.01 14.45
C ILE A 244 19.43 0.03 15.09
N LEU A 245 19.49 0.05 16.42
CA LEU A 245 20.73 0.02 17.19
C LEU A 245 21.51 -1.27 16.90
N ALA A 246 20.84 -2.42 16.84
CA ALA A 246 21.49 -3.67 16.50
C ALA A 246 22.11 -3.62 15.09
N VAL A 247 21.41 -3.07 14.09
CA VAL A 247 21.93 -2.92 12.72
C VAL A 247 23.13 -1.97 12.66
N GLU A 248 23.05 -0.83 13.34
CA GLU A 248 24.11 0.19 13.37
C GLU A 248 25.37 -0.31 14.10
N LEU A 249 25.21 -1.12 15.15
CA LEU A 249 26.34 -1.68 15.91
C LEU A 249 26.91 -2.96 15.28
N TRP A 250 26.18 -3.60 14.36
CA TRP A 250 26.64 -4.84 13.75
C TRP A 250 27.74 -4.54 12.70
N PRO A 251 28.91 -5.22 12.75
CA PRO A 251 30.02 -4.90 11.86
C PRO A 251 29.61 -5.00 10.37
N ALA A 252 29.85 -3.93 9.62
CA ALA A 252 29.44 -3.79 8.21
C ALA A 252 29.91 -4.95 7.32
N SER A 253 31.11 -5.47 7.55
CA SER A 253 31.69 -6.62 6.83
C SER A 253 30.98 -7.96 7.11
N SER A 254 30.09 -7.99 8.10
CA SER A 254 29.43 -9.21 8.59
C SER A 254 27.90 -9.08 8.64
N ARG A 255 27.32 -8.03 8.07
CA ARG A 255 25.87 -7.84 7.91
C ARG A 255 25.56 -7.60 6.42
N PRO A 256 24.30 -7.73 5.98
CA PRO A 256 23.98 -7.42 4.59
C PRO A 256 24.13 -5.92 4.35
N TYR A 257 24.30 -5.54 3.08
CA TYR A 257 24.14 -4.15 2.67
C TYR A 257 22.69 -3.70 2.92
N ILE A 258 22.48 -2.47 3.39
CA ILE A 258 21.13 -1.92 3.58
C ILE A 258 20.60 -1.42 2.24
N GLY A 259 19.68 -2.18 1.64
CA GLY A 259 19.06 -1.85 0.36
C GLY A 259 18.29 -0.53 0.40
N GLY A 260 18.33 0.24 -0.68
CA GLY A 260 17.76 1.58 -0.80
C GLY A 260 18.57 2.67 -0.09
N SER A 261 19.84 2.41 0.19
CA SER A 261 20.80 3.42 0.70
C SER A 261 22.02 3.50 -0.22
N GLN A 262 22.74 4.61 -0.20
CA GLN A 262 23.99 4.76 -0.95
C GLN A 262 25.21 4.47 -0.08
N ASN A 263 25.10 4.58 1.25
CA ASN A 263 26.21 4.42 2.19
C ASN A 263 26.01 3.27 3.17
N ASN A 264 25.25 2.23 2.80
CA ASN A 264 24.99 1.06 3.65
C ASN A 264 24.39 1.43 5.03
N SER A 265 23.43 2.36 5.05
CA SER A 265 22.90 2.96 6.27
C SER A 265 21.38 2.85 6.36
N ILE A 266 20.90 2.32 7.48
CA ILE A 266 19.46 2.24 7.78
C ILE A 266 18.87 3.60 8.12
N LEU A 267 19.65 4.51 8.72
CA LEU A 267 19.23 5.88 8.97
C LEU A 267 19.09 6.68 7.67
N GLU A 268 20.03 6.51 6.73
CA GLU A 268 19.94 7.10 5.39
C GLU A 268 18.68 6.63 4.66
N LEU A 269 18.42 5.31 4.63
CA LEU A 269 17.19 4.74 4.06
C LEU A 269 15.94 5.35 4.71
N THR A 270 15.93 5.44 6.04
CA THR A 270 14.78 5.92 6.84
C THR A 270 14.47 7.39 6.57
N LEU A 271 15.48 8.27 6.62
CA LEU A 271 15.29 9.72 6.55
C LEU A 271 15.30 10.23 5.11
N GLY A 272 16.04 9.57 4.21
CA GLY A 272 16.11 9.86 2.79
C GLY A 272 15.00 9.19 2.00
N TYR A 273 15.33 8.06 1.34
CA TYR A 273 14.48 7.38 0.35
C TYR A 273 13.06 7.06 0.84
N ASN A 274 12.89 6.57 2.07
CA ASN A 274 11.56 6.28 2.65
C ASN A 274 11.02 7.40 3.55
N GLY A 275 11.72 8.53 3.63
CA GLY A 275 11.38 9.63 4.52
C GLY A 275 11.12 10.92 3.79
N PHE A 276 11.97 11.93 4.02
CA PHE A 276 11.79 13.27 3.45
C PHE A 276 11.91 13.29 1.93
N GLY A 277 12.66 12.35 1.33
CA GLY A 277 12.74 12.18 -0.12
C GLY A 277 11.37 12.00 -0.77
N ARG A 278 10.49 11.23 -0.12
CA ARG A 278 9.10 11.03 -0.57
C ARG A 278 8.29 12.32 -0.63
N LEU A 279 8.54 13.25 0.30
CA LEU A 279 7.77 14.49 0.40
C LEU A 279 8.23 15.50 -0.65
N ASN A 280 9.54 15.60 -0.91
CA ASN A 280 10.12 16.60 -1.80
C ASN A 280 10.47 16.08 -3.21
N GLY A 281 10.36 14.77 -3.46
CA GLY A 281 10.70 14.13 -4.74
C GLY A 281 12.19 13.98 -5.01
N ASN A 282 13.03 14.12 -3.97
CA ASN A 282 14.48 13.92 -4.03
C ASN A 282 14.84 12.56 -3.42
N GLU A 283 14.64 11.50 -4.21
CA GLU A 283 14.83 10.12 -3.77
C GLU A 283 16.03 9.52 -4.50
N THR A 284 17.23 9.71 -3.95
CA THR A 284 18.45 9.12 -4.50
C THR A 284 18.30 7.60 -4.61
N GLY A 285 18.62 7.03 -5.78
CA GLY A 285 18.43 5.60 -6.07
C GLY A 285 17.00 5.19 -6.42
N ALA A 286 16.02 6.09 -6.40
CA ALA A 286 14.65 5.77 -6.77
C ALA A 286 14.45 5.58 -8.26
N VAL A 287 13.52 4.69 -8.62
CA VAL A 287 13.01 4.60 -9.99
C VAL A 287 11.80 5.50 -10.13
N VAL A 288 11.96 6.61 -10.84
CA VAL A 288 10.84 7.45 -11.26
C VAL A 288 10.62 7.23 -12.76
N PRO A 289 9.56 6.54 -13.17
CA PRO A 289 9.21 6.39 -14.58
C PRO A 289 9.13 7.77 -15.24
N GLY A 290 9.80 7.95 -16.38
CA GLY A 290 9.79 9.21 -17.14
C GLY A 290 10.74 10.32 -16.66
N ARG A 291 11.52 10.14 -15.59
CA ARG A 291 12.60 11.07 -15.23
C ARG A 291 13.90 10.63 -15.91
N SER A 292 13.97 10.82 -17.22
CA SER A 292 15.19 10.56 -18.00
C SER A 292 16.23 11.66 -17.75
N GLY A 293 17.37 11.30 -17.15
CA GLY A 293 18.68 11.79 -17.57
C GLY A 293 19.04 13.28 -17.44
N MET A 294 18.33 14.10 -16.66
CA MET A 294 18.93 15.33 -16.14
C MET A 294 19.34 15.08 -14.69
N GLY A 295 20.63 14.83 -14.53
CA GLY A 295 21.27 14.67 -13.23
C GLY A 295 21.04 15.87 -12.32
N GLU A 296 21.14 15.61 -11.03
CA GLU A 296 21.79 16.43 -10.00
C GLU A 296 22.04 17.92 -10.33
N MET A 297 20.99 18.66 -10.67
CA MET A 297 20.96 20.10 -10.48
C MET A 297 19.95 20.38 -9.37
N GLY A 298 20.46 21.03 -8.34
CA GLY A 298 19.85 21.19 -7.04
C GLY A 298 18.43 21.73 -7.04
N GLY A 299 17.82 21.58 -5.86
CA GLY A 299 16.45 21.95 -5.58
C GLY A 299 16.03 23.28 -6.19
N ALA A 300 15.14 23.18 -7.16
CA ALA A 300 14.06 24.10 -7.37
C ALA A 300 12.99 23.32 -8.13
N GLY A 301 11.79 23.22 -7.56
CA GLY A 301 10.62 23.12 -8.42
C GLY A 301 10.71 24.30 -9.38
N GLY A 302 11.05 24.03 -10.64
CA GLY A 302 11.02 25.05 -11.67
C GLY A 302 9.63 25.67 -11.65
N PRO A 303 9.50 27.01 -11.64
CA PRO A 303 8.19 27.63 -11.75
C PRO A 303 7.60 27.18 -13.07
N GLY A 304 6.63 26.28 -13.00
CA GLY A 304 5.75 26.00 -14.13
C GLY A 304 5.25 27.34 -14.62
N GLY A 305 5.48 27.64 -15.90
CA GLY A 305 4.86 28.79 -16.54
C GLY A 305 3.35 28.81 -16.24
N PRO A 306 2.74 29.99 -16.14
CA PRO A 306 1.37 30.11 -15.67
C PRO A 306 0.43 29.25 -16.52
N GLY A 307 -0.10 28.17 -15.93
CA GLY A 307 -1.15 27.34 -16.55
C GLY A 307 -0.89 25.84 -16.73
N ARG A 308 0.21 25.24 -16.26
CA ARG A 308 0.38 23.76 -16.27
C ARG A 308 0.79 23.20 -14.89
N PRO A 309 -0.05 22.40 -14.21
CA PRO A 309 0.33 21.70 -12.98
C PRO A 309 1.39 20.62 -13.26
N GLY A 310 2.40 20.53 -12.40
CA GLY A 310 3.47 19.54 -12.48
C GLY A 310 3.03 18.16 -11.99
N GLY A 311 2.37 17.38 -12.86
CA GLY A 311 2.10 15.96 -12.63
C GLY A 311 3.28 15.09 -13.06
N GLY A 312 4.00 14.50 -12.12
CA GLY A 312 4.96 13.43 -12.41
C GLY A 312 4.25 12.12 -12.78
N ALA A 313 5.00 11.05 -13.03
CA ALA A 313 4.45 9.72 -13.39
C ALA A 313 3.56 9.05 -12.33
N TRP A 314 3.31 9.70 -11.20
CA TRP A 314 2.55 9.19 -10.06
C TRP A 314 1.23 9.95 -9.82
N GLY A 315 0.76 10.72 -10.81
CA GLY A 315 -0.43 11.56 -10.71
C GLY A 315 -0.13 12.99 -10.29
N GLU A 316 -1.12 13.86 -10.37
CA GLU A 316 -0.97 15.26 -9.99
C GLU A 316 -0.98 15.40 -8.45
N THR A 317 -0.06 16.19 -7.91
CA THR A 317 -0.13 16.54 -6.49
C THR A 317 -1.22 17.58 -6.28
N GLY A 318 -2.01 17.41 -5.22
CA GLY A 318 -3.09 18.32 -4.90
C GLY A 318 -4.18 17.73 -4.02
N TRP A 319 -5.06 18.60 -3.54
CA TRP A 319 -6.20 18.25 -2.68
C TRP A 319 -7.13 17.22 -3.30
N LEU A 320 -7.18 17.14 -4.63
CA LEU A 320 -8.06 16.23 -5.36
C LEU A 320 -7.39 14.89 -5.73
N ARG A 321 -6.10 14.67 -5.40
CA ARG A 321 -5.37 13.45 -5.78
C ARG A 321 -6.06 12.15 -5.37
N MET A 322 -6.67 12.10 -4.19
CA MET A 322 -7.39 10.89 -3.75
C MET A 322 -8.63 10.59 -4.61
N PHE A 323 -9.16 11.59 -5.30
CA PHE A 323 -10.35 11.50 -6.13
C PHE A 323 -10.02 11.37 -7.62
N GLU A 324 -8.75 11.46 -8.01
CA GLU A 324 -8.28 11.24 -9.39
C GLU A 324 -8.61 9.83 -9.88
N PRO A 325 -8.61 9.58 -11.22
CA PRO A 325 -8.86 8.27 -11.79
C PRO A 325 -8.10 7.13 -11.09
N ALA A 326 -6.80 7.33 -10.82
CA ALA A 326 -5.92 6.28 -10.30
C ALA A 326 -6.10 5.91 -8.82
N GLN A 327 -6.68 6.78 -8.01
CA GLN A 327 -6.86 6.58 -6.57
C GLN A 327 -8.33 6.44 -6.21
N GLY A 328 -9.23 7.04 -6.99
CA GLY A 328 -10.65 7.12 -6.67
C GLY A 328 -11.29 5.74 -6.48
N GLY A 329 -11.03 4.81 -7.40
CA GLY A 329 -11.52 3.43 -7.32
C GLY A 329 -10.89 2.60 -6.21
N GLN A 330 -9.74 3.02 -5.67
CA GLN A 330 -9.02 2.34 -4.60
C GLN A 330 -9.66 2.61 -3.24
N ILE A 331 -9.89 3.89 -2.91
CA ILE A 331 -10.20 4.34 -1.55
C ILE A 331 -11.34 5.37 -1.42
N ALA A 332 -11.62 6.15 -2.48
CA ALA A 332 -12.39 7.40 -2.32
C ALA A 332 -13.91 7.22 -2.18
N TRP A 333 -14.41 6.01 -2.38
CA TRP A 333 -15.84 5.66 -2.39
C TRP A 333 -16.66 6.32 -1.28
N LEU A 334 -16.15 6.28 -0.04
CA LEU A 334 -16.87 6.77 1.14
C LEU A 334 -16.14 7.90 1.87
N ILE A 335 -15.06 8.45 1.33
CA ILE A 335 -14.35 9.59 1.95
C ILE A 335 -15.31 10.79 2.12
N PRO A 336 -16.03 11.26 1.08
CA PRO A 336 -16.90 12.44 1.22
C PRO A 336 -18.05 12.20 2.21
N THR A 337 -18.66 11.02 2.15
CA THR A 337 -19.73 10.59 3.08
C THR A 337 -19.22 10.52 4.53
N GLY A 338 -18.05 9.93 4.75
CA GLY A 338 -17.42 9.82 6.07
C GLY A 338 -17.09 11.19 6.66
N LEU A 339 -16.56 12.12 5.85
CA LEU A 339 -16.28 13.50 6.27
C LEU A 339 -17.55 14.26 6.66
N LEU A 340 -18.61 14.21 5.83
CA LEU A 340 -19.88 14.85 6.16
C LEU A 340 -20.46 14.30 7.48
N LEU A 341 -20.51 12.97 7.62
CA LEU A 341 -21.02 12.32 8.83
C LEU A 341 -20.18 12.68 10.05
N ALA A 342 -18.85 12.76 9.91
CA ALA A 342 -17.95 13.15 10.98
C ALA A 342 -18.19 14.60 11.43
N VAL A 343 -18.34 15.54 10.50
CA VAL A 343 -18.62 16.95 10.79
C VAL A 343 -19.98 17.10 11.48
N VAL A 344 -21.02 16.49 10.94
CA VAL A 344 -22.38 16.55 11.52
C VAL A 344 -22.38 15.93 12.91
N ALA A 345 -21.74 14.77 13.08
CA ALA A 345 -21.62 14.13 14.38
C ALA A 345 -20.86 15.03 15.36
N ALA A 346 -19.73 15.63 14.96
CA ALA A 346 -18.95 16.54 15.80
C ALA A 346 -19.75 17.78 16.22
N VAL A 347 -20.61 18.33 15.36
CA VAL A 347 -21.55 19.41 15.71
C VAL A 347 -22.57 18.94 16.75
N LEU A 348 -23.17 17.76 16.55
CA LEU A 348 -24.18 17.19 17.46
C LEU A 348 -23.65 16.95 18.87
N ILE A 349 -22.42 16.43 18.99
CA ILE A 349 -21.79 16.13 20.28
C ILE A 349 -20.78 17.20 20.72
N GLY A 350 -20.73 18.35 20.03
CA GLY A 350 -19.72 19.39 20.28
C GLY A 350 -19.82 20.02 21.66
N ARG A 351 -21.05 20.10 22.21
CA ARG A 351 -21.32 20.58 23.58
C ARG A 351 -21.19 19.50 24.66
N ALA A 352 -20.89 18.25 24.29
CA ALA A 352 -20.63 17.21 25.27
C ALA A 352 -19.34 17.51 26.05
N ARG A 353 -19.21 16.91 27.23
CA ARG A 353 -18.03 17.09 28.10
C ARG A 353 -16.74 16.88 27.31
N ARG A 354 -15.68 17.63 27.66
CA ARG A 354 -14.36 17.48 27.01
C ARG A 354 -13.89 16.04 26.98
N THR A 355 -14.15 15.27 28.02
CA THR A 355 -13.74 13.86 28.16
C THR A 355 -14.73 12.86 27.55
N ASP A 356 -15.72 13.31 26.77
CA ASP A 356 -16.63 12.38 26.09
C ASP A 356 -15.84 11.54 25.07
N PRO A 357 -15.78 10.20 25.23
CA PRO A 357 -14.97 9.35 24.37
C PRO A 357 -15.47 9.30 22.93
N ARG A 358 -16.73 9.65 22.66
CA ARG A 358 -17.25 9.74 21.28
C ARG A 358 -16.60 10.90 20.53
N ARG A 359 -16.30 12.00 21.23
CA ARG A 359 -15.55 13.12 20.65
C ARG A 359 -14.11 12.71 20.35
N ALA A 360 -13.46 12.01 21.29
CA ALA A 360 -12.13 11.47 21.09
C ALA A 360 -12.05 10.51 19.89
N TYR A 361 -13.04 9.63 19.74
CA TYR A 361 -13.16 8.73 18.59
C TYR A 361 -13.22 9.51 17.28
N LEU A 362 -14.13 10.48 17.15
CA LEU A 362 -14.23 11.29 15.92
C LEU A 362 -12.93 12.06 15.65
N ALA A 363 -12.27 12.56 16.71
CA ALA A 363 -11.01 13.29 16.56
C ALA A 363 -9.88 12.41 16.05
N VAL A 364 -9.63 11.23 16.65
CA VAL A 364 -8.49 10.38 16.25
C VAL A 364 -8.64 9.86 14.82
N TRP A 365 -9.84 9.39 14.45
CA TRP A 365 -10.08 8.89 13.09
C TRP A 365 -10.16 10.04 12.06
N GLY A 366 -10.75 11.18 12.44
CA GLY A 366 -10.82 12.37 11.60
C GLY A 366 -9.44 12.95 11.31
N LEU A 367 -8.64 13.16 12.35
CA LEU A 367 -7.26 13.65 12.21
C LEU A 367 -6.37 12.66 11.48
N TRP A 368 -6.52 11.34 11.71
CA TRP A 368 -5.82 10.32 10.93
C TRP A 368 -6.14 10.51 9.45
N LEU A 369 -7.43 10.47 9.07
CA LEU A 369 -7.86 10.62 7.68
C LEU A 369 -7.30 11.89 7.05
N LEU A 370 -7.47 13.05 7.70
CA LEU A 370 -7.05 14.34 7.15
C LEU A 370 -5.53 14.47 7.01
N VAL A 371 -4.75 14.06 8.03
CA VAL A 371 -3.29 14.15 7.99
C VAL A 371 -2.73 13.20 6.93
N THR A 372 -3.16 11.94 6.93
CA THR A 372 -2.65 10.94 5.99
C THR A 372 -3.06 11.28 4.55
N MET A 373 -4.31 11.70 4.34
CA MET A 373 -4.79 12.15 3.05
C MET A 373 -4.03 13.39 2.56
N GLY A 374 -3.79 14.37 3.44
CA GLY A 374 -3.01 15.56 3.13
C GLY A 374 -1.58 15.21 2.71
N VAL A 375 -0.89 14.36 3.47
CA VAL A 375 0.47 13.91 3.12
C VAL A 375 0.47 13.21 1.77
N PHE A 376 -0.42 12.25 1.53
CA PHE A 376 -0.50 11.56 0.23
C PHE A 376 -0.85 12.48 -0.93
N SER A 377 -1.72 13.46 -0.71
CA SER A 377 -2.08 14.46 -1.72
C SER A 377 -0.89 15.32 -2.16
N PHE A 378 0.05 15.63 -1.26
CA PHE A 378 1.18 16.53 -1.54
C PHE A 378 2.54 15.84 -1.62
N MET A 379 2.60 14.53 -1.44
CA MET A 379 3.81 13.71 -1.61
C MET A 379 4.29 13.80 -3.07
N ALA A 380 5.43 14.45 -3.29
CA ALA A 380 5.97 14.71 -4.63
C ALA A 380 6.81 13.56 -5.21
N GLY A 381 7.27 12.63 -4.37
CA GLY A 381 8.04 11.46 -4.76
C GLY A 381 7.20 10.28 -5.27
N ILE A 382 7.79 9.08 -5.27
CA ILE A 382 7.14 7.82 -5.60
C ILE A 382 5.89 7.65 -4.74
N PHE A 383 4.75 7.50 -5.41
CA PHE A 383 3.47 7.27 -4.76
C PHE A 383 2.73 6.14 -5.48
N HIS A 384 2.62 4.99 -4.82
CA HIS A 384 1.82 3.89 -5.33
C HIS A 384 0.37 3.99 -4.85
N GLN A 385 -0.56 3.62 -5.72
CA GLN A 385 -2.00 3.68 -5.48
C GLN A 385 -2.39 2.89 -4.23
N TYR A 386 -1.73 1.75 -3.98
CA TYR A 386 -2.02 0.90 -2.83
C TYR A 386 -1.66 1.52 -1.47
N TYR A 387 -0.85 2.58 -1.42
CA TYR A 387 -0.56 3.31 -0.18
C TYR A 387 -1.83 3.83 0.48
N THR A 388 -2.87 4.11 -0.31
CA THR A 388 -4.17 4.59 0.15
C THR A 388 -4.91 3.61 1.07
N ALA A 389 -4.51 2.33 1.15
CA ALA A 389 -5.04 1.39 2.13
C ALA A 389 -4.90 1.87 3.59
N ALA A 390 -3.88 2.69 3.88
CA ALA A 390 -3.69 3.32 5.19
C ALA A 390 -4.85 4.25 5.61
N LEU A 391 -5.70 4.70 4.68
CA LEU A 391 -6.88 5.53 4.97
C LEU A 391 -8.12 4.70 5.31
N ALA A 392 -8.17 3.43 4.88
CA ALA A 392 -9.37 2.60 4.95
C ALA A 392 -9.97 2.45 6.37
N PRO A 393 -9.16 2.24 7.43
CA PRO A 393 -9.69 2.15 8.79
C PRO A 393 -10.37 3.44 9.25
N ALA A 394 -9.80 4.59 8.92
CA ALA A 394 -10.34 5.90 9.30
C ALA A 394 -11.63 6.22 8.54
N VAL A 395 -11.71 5.92 7.24
CA VAL A 395 -12.95 6.04 6.46
C VAL A 395 -14.04 5.17 7.06
N ALA A 396 -13.75 3.89 7.32
CA ALA A 396 -14.69 2.94 7.90
C ALA A 396 -15.20 3.38 9.29
N ALA A 397 -14.28 3.85 10.15
CA ALA A 397 -14.60 4.36 11.48
C ALA A 397 -15.50 5.60 11.44
N LEU A 398 -15.19 6.57 10.57
CA LEU A 398 -15.95 7.82 10.48
C LEU A 398 -17.34 7.61 9.87
N VAL A 399 -17.46 6.76 8.85
CA VAL A 399 -18.77 6.37 8.31
C VAL A 399 -19.62 5.74 9.40
N ALA A 400 -19.08 4.74 10.12
CA ALA A 400 -19.86 4.01 11.11
C ALA A 400 -20.17 4.81 12.38
N GLY A 401 -19.15 5.42 13.00
CA GLY A 401 -19.30 6.23 14.21
C GLY A 401 -20.08 7.51 13.97
N GLY A 402 -19.79 8.20 12.85
CA GLY A 402 -20.52 9.40 12.44
C GLY A 402 -22.00 9.11 12.16
N ALA A 403 -22.29 8.05 11.38
CA ALA A 403 -23.68 7.61 11.14
C ALA A 403 -24.39 7.23 12.44
N ALA A 404 -23.72 6.54 13.37
CA ALA A 404 -24.33 6.16 14.65
C ALA A 404 -24.76 7.38 15.48
N VAL A 405 -23.90 8.41 15.59
CA VAL A 405 -24.23 9.65 16.28
C VAL A 405 -25.37 10.39 15.58
N CYS A 406 -25.32 10.53 14.26
CA CYS A 406 -26.39 11.18 13.49
C CYS A 406 -27.72 10.43 13.66
N TRP A 407 -27.69 9.10 13.65
CA TRP A 407 -28.87 8.25 13.76
C TRP A 407 -29.61 8.40 15.09
N THR A 408 -28.88 8.63 16.20
CA THR A 408 -29.53 8.87 17.50
C THR A 408 -30.22 10.23 17.58
N HIS A 409 -29.89 11.16 16.69
CA HIS A 409 -30.46 12.52 16.63
C HIS A 409 -31.38 12.73 15.42
N ARG A 410 -31.87 11.64 14.81
CA ARG A 410 -32.73 11.68 13.62
C ARG A 410 -34.13 12.22 13.87
N ASP A 411 -34.50 12.52 15.11
CA ASP A 411 -35.71 13.29 15.44
C ASP A 411 -35.68 14.67 14.78
N ARG A 412 -34.50 15.27 14.67
CA ARG A 412 -34.28 16.60 14.07
C ARG A 412 -34.29 16.52 12.55
N LEU A 413 -35.08 17.39 11.90
CA LEU A 413 -35.19 17.41 10.44
C LEU A 413 -33.85 17.66 9.75
N TRP A 414 -33.07 18.63 10.21
CA TRP A 414 -31.77 18.95 9.60
C TRP A 414 -30.77 17.78 9.68
N VAL A 415 -30.85 16.93 10.71
CA VAL A 415 -30.02 15.72 10.82
C VAL A 415 -30.46 14.66 9.82
N ARG A 416 -31.78 14.49 9.62
CA ARG A 416 -32.32 13.61 8.57
C ARG A 416 -31.95 14.09 7.17
N ILE A 417 -31.96 15.39 6.93
CA ILE A 417 -31.47 15.99 5.68
C ILE A 417 -29.97 15.69 5.50
N ALA A 418 -29.15 15.87 6.54
CA ALA A 418 -27.73 15.55 6.47
C ALA A 418 -27.46 14.05 6.22
N LEU A 419 -28.24 13.17 6.84
CA LEU A 419 -28.21 11.73 6.57
C LEU A 419 -28.64 11.42 5.12
N GLY A 420 -29.68 12.07 4.59
CA GLY A 420 -30.09 11.93 3.20
C GLY A 420 -29.01 12.41 2.22
N ALA A 421 -28.41 13.56 2.51
CA ALA A 421 -27.30 14.11 1.73
C ALA A 421 -26.08 13.18 1.73
N SER A 422 -25.76 12.54 2.84
CA SER A 422 -24.62 11.60 2.91
C SER A 422 -24.83 10.36 2.03
N VAL A 423 -26.09 9.91 1.89
CA VAL A 423 -26.50 8.83 0.97
C VAL A 423 -26.42 9.29 -0.48
N TRP A 424 -26.92 10.49 -0.81
CA TRP A 424 -26.82 11.05 -2.16
C TRP A 424 -25.37 11.26 -2.59
N ILE A 425 -24.51 11.74 -1.69
CA ILE A 425 -23.07 11.86 -1.94
C ILE A 425 -22.46 10.49 -2.27
N ALA A 426 -22.75 9.46 -1.47
CA ALA A 426 -22.24 8.11 -1.73
C ALA A 426 -22.73 7.57 -3.08
N ALA A 427 -24.00 7.80 -3.42
CA ALA A 427 -24.62 7.32 -4.65
C ALA A 427 -24.09 8.02 -5.91
N VAL A 428 -24.03 9.35 -5.88
CA VAL A 428 -23.51 10.15 -7.00
C VAL A 428 -22.02 9.90 -7.18
N TRP A 429 -21.26 9.86 -6.08
CA TRP A 429 -19.83 9.57 -6.16
C TRP A 429 -19.56 8.13 -6.61
N GLY A 430 -20.33 7.17 -6.11
CA GLY A 430 -20.29 5.77 -6.57
C GLY A 430 -20.61 5.65 -8.06
N PHE A 431 -21.59 6.40 -8.57
CA PHE A 431 -21.86 6.49 -10.01
C PHE A 431 -20.66 7.05 -10.77
N VAL A 432 -20.05 8.15 -10.30
CA VAL A 432 -18.88 8.76 -10.95
C VAL A 432 -17.70 7.79 -11.02
N LEU A 433 -17.42 7.06 -9.94
CA LEU A 433 -16.33 6.07 -9.90
C LEU A 433 -16.61 4.89 -10.84
N LEU A 434 -17.81 4.32 -10.80
CA LEU A 434 -18.21 3.24 -11.71
C LEU A 434 -18.26 3.69 -13.18
N ASN A 435 -18.53 4.97 -13.44
CA ASN A 435 -18.52 5.51 -14.79
C ASN A 435 -17.11 5.61 -15.40
N ARG A 436 -16.05 5.42 -14.61
CA ARG A 436 -14.67 5.32 -15.10
C ARG A 436 -14.36 3.96 -15.74
N THR A 437 -15.20 2.95 -15.46
CA THR A 437 -15.14 1.61 -16.05
C THR A 437 -16.52 1.23 -16.60
N PRO A 438 -17.02 1.95 -17.62
CA PRO A 438 -18.42 1.84 -18.06
C PRO A 438 -18.82 0.44 -18.57
N ASP A 439 -17.84 -0.36 -19.01
CA ASP A 439 -18.04 -1.74 -19.48
C ASP A 439 -18.02 -2.77 -18.33
N PHE A 440 -17.50 -2.41 -17.16
CA PHE A 440 -17.47 -3.27 -15.99
C PHE A 440 -18.80 -3.20 -15.24
N VAL A 441 -19.59 -4.27 -15.30
CA VAL A 441 -20.94 -4.36 -14.71
C VAL A 441 -21.79 -3.11 -15.07
N PRO A 442 -22.08 -2.87 -16.36
CA PRO A 442 -22.51 -1.55 -16.87
C PRO A 442 -23.77 -0.97 -16.22
N TRP A 443 -24.66 -1.83 -15.72
CA TRP A 443 -25.92 -1.45 -15.07
C TRP A 443 -25.75 -0.98 -13.63
N LEU A 444 -24.64 -1.33 -12.98
CA LEU A 444 -24.43 -1.11 -11.54
C LEU A 444 -24.40 0.37 -11.19
N ARG A 445 -23.76 1.20 -12.02
CA ARG A 445 -23.72 2.67 -11.83
C ARG A 445 -25.12 3.25 -11.71
N PHE A 446 -26.02 2.86 -12.61
CA PHE A 446 -27.41 3.35 -12.61
C PHE A 446 -28.21 2.80 -11.43
N ALA A 447 -28.03 1.52 -11.09
CA ALA A 447 -28.68 0.93 -9.92
C ALA A 447 -28.27 1.63 -8.62
N VAL A 448 -26.96 1.86 -8.41
CA VAL A 448 -26.43 2.60 -7.25
C VAL A 448 -27.02 4.00 -7.18
N LEU A 449 -27.06 4.72 -8.31
CA LEU A 449 -27.61 6.06 -8.39
C LEU A 449 -29.10 6.09 -8.02
N VAL A 450 -29.93 5.26 -8.67
CA VAL A 450 -31.39 5.25 -8.47
C VAL A 450 -31.73 4.83 -7.04
N VAL A 451 -31.15 3.72 -6.55
CA VAL A 451 -31.38 3.24 -5.18
C VAL A 451 -30.93 4.29 -4.16
N GLY A 452 -29.79 4.92 -4.38
CA GLY A 452 -29.27 5.96 -3.50
C GLY A 452 -30.11 7.24 -3.48
N LEU A 453 -30.62 7.69 -4.62
CA LEU A 453 -31.53 8.84 -4.69
C LEU A 453 -32.81 8.57 -3.90
N VAL A 454 -33.42 7.41 -4.11
CA VAL A 454 -34.63 6.98 -3.39
C VAL A 454 -34.35 6.82 -1.89
N ALA A 455 -33.25 6.17 -1.52
CA ALA A 455 -32.88 5.95 -0.13
C ALA A 455 -32.57 7.25 0.61
N GLY A 456 -31.88 8.20 -0.04
CA GLY A 456 -31.61 9.52 0.53
C GLY A 456 -32.88 10.35 0.73
N ALA A 457 -33.84 10.28 -0.20
CA ALA A 457 -35.15 10.90 -0.03
C ALA A 457 -35.94 10.23 1.12
N ALA A 458 -35.94 8.89 1.19
CA ALA A 458 -36.56 8.15 2.29
C ALA A 458 -35.92 8.47 3.65
N MET A 459 -34.64 8.81 3.69
CA MET A 459 -33.91 9.19 4.90
C MET A 459 -34.50 10.44 5.57
N ILE A 460 -35.07 11.36 4.78
CA ILE A 460 -35.77 12.56 5.30
C ILE A 460 -36.98 12.16 6.14
N PHE A 461 -37.60 11.02 5.86
CA PHE A 461 -38.77 10.47 6.55
C PHE A 461 -38.41 9.31 7.51
N ALA A 462 -37.13 9.14 7.87
CA ALA A 462 -36.65 8.08 8.76
C ALA A 462 -37.08 8.22 10.24
N ASN A 463 -37.96 9.18 10.55
CA ASN A 463 -38.70 9.20 11.81
C ASN A 463 -39.77 8.09 11.86
N VAL A 464 -40.27 7.63 10.71
CA VAL A 464 -41.20 6.50 10.59
C VAL A 464 -40.41 5.19 10.57
N ARG A 465 -40.72 4.24 11.47
CA ARG A 465 -39.91 3.03 11.69
C ARG A 465 -39.76 2.14 10.45
N SER A 466 -40.84 1.94 9.68
CA SER A 466 -40.81 1.14 8.45
C SER A 466 -39.94 1.81 7.38
N VAL A 467 -40.08 3.12 7.19
CA VAL A 467 -39.29 3.92 6.26
C VAL A 467 -37.82 3.93 6.66
N ALA A 468 -37.53 4.04 7.96
CA ALA A 468 -36.17 4.03 8.48
C ALA A 468 -35.39 2.75 8.12
N ALA A 469 -36.05 1.58 8.20
CA ALA A 469 -35.43 0.31 7.84
C ALA A 469 -35.13 0.22 6.33
N ALA A 470 -36.08 0.65 5.49
CA ALA A 470 -35.89 0.71 4.04
C ALA A 470 -34.79 1.71 3.64
N ALA A 471 -34.79 2.90 4.24
CA ALA A 471 -33.79 3.95 4.00
C ALA A 471 -32.37 3.50 4.36
N ILE A 472 -32.18 2.86 5.52
CA ILE A 472 -30.86 2.30 5.90
C ILE A 472 -30.43 1.22 4.91
N THR A 473 -31.33 0.31 4.56
CA THR A 473 -31.00 -0.80 3.64
C THR A 473 -30.58 -0.26 2.28
N GLY A 474 -31.36 0.66 1.71
CA GLY A 474 -31.00 1.33 0.46
C GLY A 474 -29.72 2.14 0.56
N ALA A 475 -29.45 2.81 1.68
CA ALA A 475 -28.20 3.55 1.91
C ALA A 475 -26.98 2.63 1.92
N ILE A 476 -27.07 1.48 2.60
CA ILE A 476 -25.99 0.49 2.65
C ILE A 476 -25.77 -0.11 1.25
N LEU A 477 -26.84 -0.47 0.54
CA LEU A 477 -26.74 -1.01 -0.82
C LEU A 477 -26.12 0.01 -1.78
N ALA A 478 -26.58 1.26 -1.79
CA ALA A 478 -26.04 2.30 -2.65
C ALA A 478 -24.57 2.63 -2.31
N GLY A 479 -24.23 2.70 -1.02
CA GLY A 479 -22.87 3.04 -0.58
C GLY A 479 -21.84 1.92 -0.77
N LEU A 480 -22.26 0.64 -0.71
CA LEU A 480 -21.33 -0.50 -0.72
C LEU A 480 -21.35 -1.33 -2.01
N ALA A 481 -22.37 -1.24 -2.87
CA ALA A 481 -22.41 -2.10 -4.06
C ALA A 481 -21.22 -1.86 -5.03
N GLY A 482 -20.79 -0.60 -5.19
CA GLY A 482 -19.58 -0.27 -5.96
C GLY A 482 -18.28 -0.84 -5.35
N PRO A 483 -17.96 -0.51 -4.07
CA PRO A 483 -16.83 -1.11 -3.36
C PRO A 483 -16.84 -2.64 -3.36
N VAL A 484 -18.01 -3.27 -3.18
CA VAL A 484 -18.18 -4.73 -3.26
C VAL A 484 -17.81 -5.24 -4.65
N ALA A 485 -18.32 -4.63 -5.72
CA ALA A 485 -18.01 -5.06 -7.08
C ALA A 485 -16.51 -4.96 -7.40
N TYR A 486 -15.86 -3.85 -7.01
CA TYR A 486 -14.41 -3.68 -7.16
C TYR A 486 -13.62 -4.67 -6.28
N THR A 487 -14.09 -4.95 -5.07
CA THR A 487 -13.47 -5.95 -4.19
C THR A 487 -13.59 -7.36 -4.77
N ILE A 488 -14.74 -7.74 -5.33
CA ILE A 488 -14.94 -9.03 -5.98
C ILE A 488 -14.01 -9.16 -7.20
N ASP A 489 -13.91 -8.14 -8.04
CA ASP A 489 -12.97 -8.13 -9.17
C ASP A 489 -11.52 -8.27 -8.71
N THR A 490 -11.14 -7.52 -7.68
CA THR A 490 -9.81 -7.62 -7.04
C THR A 490 -9.51 -9.04 -6.57
N VAL A 491 -10.48 -9.69 -5.94
CA VAL A 491 -10.36 -11.02 -5.34
C VAL A 491 -10.35 -12.13 -6.40
N ALA A 492 -10.99 -11.89 -7.55
CA ALA A 492 -11.14 -12.84 -8.64
C ALA A 492 -10.02 -12.73 -9.70
N THR A 493 -9.22 -11.67 -9.69
CA THR A 493 -8.15 -11.42 -10.66
C THR A 493 -6.77 -11.65 -10.04
N GLU A 494 -5.83 -12.14 -10.84
CA GLU A 494 -4.42 -12.25 -10.45
C GLU A 494 -3.83 -10.86 -10.17
N LYS A 495 -3.08 -10.76 -9.06
CA LYS A 495 -2.29 -9.58 -8.70
C LYS A 495 -0.85 -10.01 -8.46
N SER A 496 0.07 -9.48 -9.25
CA SER A 496 1.51 -9.76 -9.15
C SER A 496 2.37 -8.56 -9.59
N GLY A 497 3.54 -8.41 -8.96
CA GLY A 497 4.52 -7.36 -9.23
C GLY A 497 4.45 -6.15 -8.28
N SER A 498 5.27 -5.13 -8.54
CA SER A 498 5.50 -4.02 -7.59
C SER A 498 4.50 -2.86 -7.72
N ILE A 499 3.74 -2.79 -8.82
CA ILE A 499 2.68 -1.79 -9.02
C ILE A 499 1.36 -2.52 -9.24
N ILE A 500 0.49 -2.43 -8.25
CA ILE A 500 -0.80 -3.13 -8.23
C ILE A 500 -1.94 -2.17 -7.86
N THR A 501 -3.11 -2.46 -8.42
CA THR A 501 -4.36 -1.72 -8.19
C THR A 501 -5.52 -2.68 -7.94
N ALA A 502 -6.46 -2.22 -7.13
CA ALA A 502 -7.71 -2.91 -6.86
C ALA A 502 -8.78 -2.54 -7.89
N GLY A 503 -9.68 -3.48 -8.16
CA GLY A 503 -10.79 -3.33 -9.09
C GLY A 503 -10.40 -3.46 -10.56
N PRO A 504 -11.39 -3.24 -11.45
CA PRO A 504 -11.19 -3.31 -12.89
C PRO A 504 -10.23 -2.20 -13.35
N ARG A 505 -9.55 -2.45 -14.48
CA ARG A 505 -8.62 -1.49 -15.06
C ARG A 505 -9.34 -0.23 -15.53
N VAL A 506 -8.86 0.94 -15.10
CA VAL A 506 -9.34 2.25 -15.56
C VAL A 506 -8.43 2.77 -16.67
N GLU A 507 -8.98 3.38 -17.73
CA GLU A 507 -8.18 4.04 -18.76
C GLU A 507 -7.39 5.22 -18.18
N GLY A 508 -6.11 5.35 -18.55
CA GLY A 508 -5.22 6.38 -18.03
C GLY A 508 -4.62 6.09 -16.64
N GLU A 509 -4.97 4.97 -16.00
CA GLU A 509 -4.24 4.48 -14.82
C GLU A 509 -2.85 3.98 -15.21
N PHE A 510 -1.83 4.45 -14.48
CA PHE A 510 -0.52 3.82 -14.47
C PHE A 510 -0.60 2.52 -13.64
N GLY A 511 -1.24 1.50 -14.22
CA GLY A 511 -1.36 0.15 -13.67
C GLY A 511 -0.40 -0.80 -14.38
N GLY A 512 0.31 -1.64 -13.62
CA GLY A 512 1.22 -2.64 -14.16
C GLY A 512 0.53 -3.55 -15.20
N PRO A 513 1.24 -4.02 -16.24
CA PRO A 513 0.64 -4.75 -17.35
C PRO A 513 0.29 -6.20 -16.95
N GLY A 514 -0.80 -6.43 -16.21
CA GLY A 514 -1.05 -7.75 -15.58
C GLY A 514 -2.42 -8.40 -15.62
N GLY A 515 -3.50 -7.69 -15.91
CA GLY A 515 -4.82 -8.32 -15.99
C GLY A 515 -5.17 -8.71 -17.42
N ARG A 516 -5.08 -9.99 -17.79
CA ARG A 516 -5.73 -10.52 -19.01
C ARG A 516 -7.25 -10.49 -18.81
N GLY A 517 -7.97 -10.04 -19.84
CA GLY A 517 -9.41 -9.85 -19.82
C GLY A 517 -10.23 -11.13 -19.70
N GLY A 518 -11.41 -10.99 -19.07
CA GLY A 518 -12.51 -11.96 -19.14
C GLY A 518 -13.39 -11.72 -20.38
N PRO A 519 -14.19 -12.73 -20.80
CA PRO A 519 -14.54 -12.94 -22.21
C PRO A 519 -15.78 -12.16 -22.66
N GLY A 520 -15.65 -11.44 -23.78
CA GLY A 520 -16.78 -10.83 -24.48
C GLY A 520 -16.36 -10.17 -25.78
N GLY A 521 -16.50 -10.89 -26.91
CA GLY A 521 -16.26 -10.31 -28.24
C GLY A 521 -16.03 -11.35 -29.33
N ARG A 522 -17.07 -12.12 -29.68
CA ARG A 522 -17.12 -12.85 -30.96
C ARG A 522 -17.65 -11.90 -32.05
N GLY A 523 -17.00 -11.94 -33.22
CA GLY A 523 -17.50 -11.43 -34.51
C GLY A 523 -16.61 -10.34 -35.08
N GLY A 524 -16.04 -10.41 -36.29
CA GLY A 524 -16.09 -11.38 -37.39
C GLY A 524 -15.02 -10.97 -38.43
N PRO A 525 -14.75 -11.80 -39.44
CA PRO A 525 -13.72 -11.52 -40.44
C PRO A 525 -14.32 -10.60 -41.51
N ASP A 526 -13.64 -9.51 -41.86
CA ASP A 526 -13.66 -8.95 -43.21
C ASP A 526 -12.67 -7.79 -43.33
N GLY A 527 -11.70 -7.98 -44.24
CA GLY A 527 -10.84 -6.90 -44.69
C GLY A 527 -11.61 -5.91 -45.54
N ARG A 528 -11.33 -4.63 -45.34
CA ARG A 528 -11.40 -3.57 -46.37
C ARG A 528 -10.66 -2.35 -45.83
N GLY A 529 -9.53 -2.05 -46.48
CA GLY A 529 -8.83 -0.80 -46.27
C GLY A 529 -9.66 0.40 -46.72
N MET A 530 -9.37 1.56 -46.15
CA MET A 530 -9.65 2.87 -46.72
C MET A 530 -8.75 3.93 -46.06
N PRO A 531 -8.52 5.07 -46.72
CA PRO A 531 -7.17 5.59 -46.98
C PRO A 531 -6.91 6.92 -46.27
N GLY A 532 -5.66 7.37 -46.34
CA GLY A 532 -5.17 8.60 -45.71
C GLY A 532 -5.95 9.87 -46.05
N GLY A 533 -6.03 10.76 -45.05
CA GLY A 533 -6.46 12.15 -45.18
C GLY A 533 -5.27 13.12 -45.06
N PRO A 534 -5.32 14.29 -45.72
CA PRO A 534 -4.14 15.10 -46.04
C PRO A 534 -3.74 16.06 -44.91
N GLY A 535 -2.43 16.33 -44.86
CA GLY A 535 -1.81 17.19 -43.87
C GLY A 535 -2.27 18.65 -43.90
N GLN A 536 -2.36 19.24 -42.70
CA GLN A 536 -2.38 20.68 -42.50
C GLN A 536 -1.00 21.13 -42.02
N ARG A 537 -0.32 21.87 -42.90
CA ARG A 537 0.85 22.69 -42.60
C ARG A 537 0.40 23.89 -41.75
N MET A 538 1.08 24.14 -40.63
CA MET A 538 1.15 25.48 -40.03
C MET A 538 2.44 26.18 -40.48
N PRO A 539 2.38 27.47 -40.85
CA PRO A 539 3.53 28.25 -41.32
C PRO A 539 4.22 29.01 -40.18
N GLY A 540 5.55 29.06 -40.18
CA GLY A 540 6.32 30.14 -39.54
C GLY A 540 7.44 29.71 -38.60
N ALA A 541 8.62 29.41 -39.15
CA ALA A 541 9.92 29.69 -38.53
C ALA A 541 11.02 29.63 -39.62
N PRO A 542 11.92 30.64 -39.72
CA PRO A 542 12.93 30.70 -40.78
C PRO A 542 14.07 29.72 -40.51
N GLY A 543 14.56 29.11 -41.59
CA GLY A 543 15.50 28.01 -41.56
C GLY A 543 16.92 28.35 -41.11
N GLN A 544 17.55 27.35 -40.51
CA GLN A 544 18.98 27.10 -40.62
C GLN A 544 19.16 25.69 -41.19
N ALA A 545 19.69 25.63 -42.41
CA ALA A 545 20.11 24.41 -43.05
C ALA A 545 21.51 24.01 -42.55
N MET A 546 21.67 22.77 -42.12
CA MET A 546 22.95 22.08 -42.01
C MET A 546 23.01 21.01 -43.11
N PRO A 547 24.04 21.00 -43.98
CA PRO A 547 24.18 20.03 -45.06
C PRO A 547 25.00 18.80 -44.64
N GLY A 548 24.54 17.61 -45.04
CA GLY A 548 25.42 16.45 -45.28
C GLY A 548 25.26 15.25 -44.35
N ALA A 549 24.36 14.32 -44.70
CA ALA A 549 24.54 12.89 -44.48
C ALA A 549 23.63 12.11 -45.47
N PRO A 550 24.16 11.17 -46.28
CA PRO A 550 23.36 10.44 -47.26
C PRO A 550 22.46 9.41 -46.58
N GLY A 551 21.18 9.43 -46.98
CA GLY A 551 20.17 8.48 -46.51
C GLY A 551 20.41 7.06 -47.01
N GLN A 552 20.59 6.13 -46.09
CA GLN A 552 20.26 4.72 -46.30
C GLN A 552 18.88 4.47 -45.71
N GLY A 553 17.91 4.16 -46.57
CA GLY A 553 16.59 3.70 -46.17
C GLY A 553 16.68 2.33 -45.51
N MET A 554 16.17 2.21 -44.29
CA MET A 554 15.87 0.91 -43.68
C MET A 554 14.53 0.39 -44.23
N PRO A 555 14.46 -0.84 -44.75
CA PRO A 555 13.22 -1.40 -45.27
C PRO A 555 12.27 -1.85 -44.14
N GLY A 556 10.98 -1.64 -44.40
CA GLY A 556 9.84 -2.54 -44.14
C GLY A 556 9.87 -3.43 -42.88
N GLY A 557 8.89 -3.20 -42.02
CA GLY A 557 8.66 -3.95 -40.80
C GLY A 557 8.65 -5.47 -40.98
N LEU A 558 9.52 -6.12 -40.21
CA LEU A 558 9.37 -7.52 -39.85
C LEU A 558 8.36 -7.59 -38.71
N GLY A 559 7.20 -8.19 -39.02
CA GLY A 559 6.21 -8.55 -38.02
C GLY A 559 6.83 -9.40 -36.92
N MET A 560 6.69 -8.94 -35.68
CA MET A 560 6.96 -9.76 -34.50
C MET A 560 6.06 -11.00 -34.56
N PRO A 561 6.61 -12.22 -34.48
CA PRO A 561 5.79 -13.40 -34.25
C PRO A 561 5.14 -13.26 -32.88
N GLY A 562 3.82 -13.47 -32.81
CA GLY A 562 3.09 -13.55 -31.56
C GLY A 562 3.63 -14.67 -30.67
N GLY A 563 4.51 -14.32 -29.75
CA GLY A 563 4.98 -15.20 -28.69
C GLY A 563 3.92 -15.36 -27.62
N ARG A 564 3.59 -16.62 -27.28
CA ARG A 564 2.82 -16.99 -26.09
C ARG A 564 3.45 -16.34 -24.84
N GLY A 565 2.58 -15.90 -23.93
CA GLY A 565 2.99 -15.14 -22.76
C GLY A 565 3.74 -15.95 -21.71
N GLY A 566 4.54 -15.25 -20.89
CA GLY A 566 5.02 -15.74 -19.60
C GLY A 566 6.54 -15.84 -19.46
N ASP A 567 7.29 -15.94 -20.56
CA ASP A 567 8.69 -16.34 -20.49
C ASP A 567 9.64 -15.15 -20.75
N GLY A 568 10.39 -14.72 -19.74
CA GLY A 568 11.36 -13.63 -19.91
C GLY A 568 12.21 -13.32 -18.67
N PRO A 569 13.34 -12.62 -18.83
CA PRO A 569 14.36 -12.40 -17.79
C PRO A 569 13.92 -11.52 -16.59
N GLY A 570 12.63 -11.25 -16.41
CA GLY A 570 12.13 -10.29 -15.43
C GLY A 570 12.40 -8.84 -15.85
N GLY A 571 11.89 -7.89 -15.07
CA GLY A 571 12.11 -6.48 -15.28
C GLY A 571 11.95 -5.67 -14.00
N LEU A 572 12.21 -4.37 -14.07
CA LEU A 572 12.25 -3.50 -12.89
C LEU A 572 10.97 -3.55 -12.01
N LEU A 573 9.81 -3.78 -12.62
CA LEU A 573 8.50 -3.80 -11.93
C LEU A 573 7.92 -5.21 -11.73
N ARG A 574 8.59 -6.26 -12.23
CA ARG A 574 8.11 -7.64 -12.21
C ARG A 574 9.26 -8.63 -12.07
N GLY A 575 9.10 -9.59 -11.15
CA GLY A 575 10.03 -10.69 -11.02
C GLY A 575 10.25 -11.47 -12.32
N SER A 576 11.41 -12.12 -12.42
CA SER A 576 11.69 -13.08 -13.48
C SER A 576 10.80 -14.31 -13.37
N THR A 577 10.57 -14.96 -14.51
CA THR A 577 9.79 -16.20 -14.63
C THR A 577 10.63 -17.20 -15.42
N PRO A 578 11.67 -17.80 -14.80
CA PRO A 578 12.57 -18.70 -15.51
C PRO A 578 11.85 -19.96 -15.99
N THR A 579 12.26 -20.47 -17.16
CA THR A 579 11.78 -21.76 -17.66
C THR A 579 12.40 -22.90 -16.85
N ALA A 580 11.77 -24.09 -16.91
CA ALA A 580 12.30 -25.29 -16.26
C ALA A 580 13.75 -25.62 -16.69
N ALA A 581 14.11 -25.37 -17.95
CA ALA A 581 15.47 -25.60 -18.44
C ALA A 581 16.49 -24.62 -17.83
N VAL A 582 16.10 -23.36 -17.64
CA VAL A 582 16.96 -22.37 -16.95
C VAL A 582 17.11 -22.75 -15.47
N VAL A 583 16.03 -23.15 -14.80
CA VAL A 583 16.07 -23.62 -13.41
C VAL A 583 16.94 -24.88 -13.27
N GLU A 584 16.77 -25.87 -14.13
CA GLU A 584 17.59 -27.09 -14.15
C GLU A 584 19.08 -26.75 -14.31
N LYS A 585 19.40 -25.83 -15.24
CA LYS A 585 20.78 -25.38 -15.44
C LYS A 585 21.36 -24.65 -14.24
N LEU A 586 20.58 -23.81 -13.57
CA LEU A 586 21.01 -23.13 -12.35
C LEU A 586 21.19 -24.09 -11.17
N ASN A 587 20.38 -25.14 -11.11
CA ASN A 587 20.46 -26.17 -10.06
C ASN A 587 21.61 -27.16 -10.29
N ALA A 588 22.17 -27.24 -11.50
CA ALA A 588 23.32 -28.08 -11.79
C ALA A 588 24.52 -27.67 -10.91
N ASP A 589 24.93 -28.59 -10.02
CA ASP A 589 25.99 -28.41 -9.03
C ASP A 589 25.79 -27.22 -8.06
N ALA A 590 24.54 -26.81 -7.81
CA ALA A 590 24.20 -25.62 -7.00
C ALA A 590 24.87 -25.59 -5.62
N ASP A 591 24.99 -26.75 -4.97
CA ASP A 591 25.60 -26.89 -3.63
C ASP A 591 27.09 -26.52 -3.57
N ARG A 592 27.76 -26.37 -4.72
CA ARG A 592 29.17 -25.93 -4.79
C ARG A 592 29.34 -24.43 -4.66
N TYR A 593 28.26 -23.65 -4.79
CA TYR A 593 28.31 -22.21 -4.90
C TYR A 593 27.56 -21.54 -3.75
N THR A 594 28.01 -20.36 -3.35
CA THR A 594 27.24 -19.53 -2.41
C THR A 594 26.01 -18.93 -3.11
N TRP A 595 26.18 -18.53 -4.37
CA TRP A 595 25.12 -18.07 -5.24
C TRP A 595 25.13 -18.85 -6.56
N VAL A 596 24.00 -19.47 -6.89
CA VAL A 596 23.84 -20.18 -8.18
C VAL A 596 23.81 -19.21 -9.36
N ALA A 597 23.44 -17.96 -9.09
CA ALA A 597 23.49 -16.89 -10.06
C ALA A 597 23.65 -15.53 -9.39
N ALA A 598 24.05 -14.52 -10.17
CA ALA A 598 23.91 -13.11 -9.85
C ALA A 598 23.10 -12.40 -10.94
N ALA A 599 22.26 -11.44 -10.57
CA ALA A 599 21.43 -10.67 -11.49
C ALA A 599 21.34 -9.20 -11.07
N ILE A 600 21.24 -8.28 -12.03
CA ILE A 600 21.04 -6.86 -11.75
C ILE A 600 19.61 -6.62 -11.26
N GLY A 601 19.48 -6.07 -10.05
CA GLY A 601 18.20 -5.79 -9.41
C GLY A 601 17.63 -6.96 -8.63
N SER A 602 17.18 -6.71 -7.39
CA SER A 602 16.53 -7.70 -6.54
C SER A 602 15.24 -8.24 -7.15
N ASN A 603 14.51 -7.42 -7.91
CA ASN A 603 13.30 -7.90 -8.57
C ASN A 603 13.65 -8.92 -9.67
N SER A 604 14.66 -8.66 -10.50
CA SER A 604 15.13 -9.60 -11.52
C SER A 604 15.69 -10.89 -10.91
N ALA A 605 16.41 -10.81 -9.79
CA ALA A 605 16.95 -11.97 -9.07
C ALA A 605 15.85 -12.84 -8.43
N SER A 606 14.76 -12.22 -7.95
CA SER A 606 13.76 -12.87 -7.11
C SER A 606 13.13 -14.13 -7.72
N GLY A 607 12.78 -14.11 -9.01
CA GLY A 607 12.16 -15.26 -9.67
C GLY A 607 13.08 -16.47 -9.78
N TYR A 608 14.34 -16.25 -10.17
CA TYR A 608 15.35 -17.31 -10.18
C TYR A 608 15.57 -17.91 -8.79
N GLN A 609 15.62 -17.08 -7.75
CA GLN A 609 15.77 -17.57 -6.36
C GLN A 609 14.56 -18.40 -5.92
N LEU A 610 13.35 -17.89 -6.17
CA LEU A 610 12.10 -18.55 -5.80
C LEU A 610 11.96 -19.93 -6.46
N GLU A 611 12.27 -20.03 -7.75
CA GLU A 611 12.12 -21.28 -8.52
C GLU A 611 13.28 -22.27 -8.31
N THR A 612 14.51 -21.79 -8.06
CA THR A 612 15.66 -22.68 -7.79
C THR A 612 15.69 -23.17 -6.35
N GLY A 613 15.18 -22.38 -5.40
CA GLY A 613 15.35 -22.64 -3.96
C GLY A 613 16.77 -22.34 -3.44
N HIS A 614 17.64 -21.77 -4.29
CA HIS A 614 19.03 -21.43 -3.95
C HIS A 614 19.26 -19.92 -4.06
N SER A 615 20.24 -19.39 -3.31
CA SER A 615 20.54 -17.95 -3.30
C SER A 615 20.92 -17.46 -4.70
N VAL A 616 20.28 -16.38 -5.13
CA VAL A 616 20.66 -15.61 -6.32
C VAL A 616 21.07 -14.22 -5.86
N MET A 617 22.30 -13.80 -6.15
CA MET A 617 22.82 -12.51 -5.69
C MET A 617 22.13 -11.37 -6.44
N PRO A 618 21.36 -10.51 -5.76
CA PRO A 618 20.91 -9.26 -6.35
C PRO A 618 22.05 -8.22 -6.34
N ILE A 619 22.37 -7.69 -7.51
CA ILE A 619 23.34 -6.60 -7.65
C ILE A 619 22.58 -5.27 -7.70
N GLY A 620 22.95 -4.37 -6.80
CA GLY A 620 22.49 -2.99 -6.74
C GLY A 620 21.08 -2.78 -6.20
N GLY A 621 20.62 -3.64 -5.29
CA GLY A 621 19.33 -3.46 -4.61
C GLY A 621 18.14 -3.59 -5.56
N PHE A 622 17.01 -2.92 -5.27
CA PHE A 622 15.75 -3.15 -5.98
C PHE A 622 15.85 -3.01 -7.51
N ASN A 623 16.60 -2.01 -8.00
CA ASN A 623 16.67 -1.59 -9.39
C ASN A 623 18.09 -1.56 -9.98
N GLY A 624 19.11 -1.99 -9.24
CA GLY A 624 20.51 -1.89 -9.66
C GLY A 624 21.22 -0.58 -9.33
N SER A 625 20.61 0.34 -8.56
CA SER A 625 21.24 1.63 -8.21
C SER A 625 22.10 1.60 -6.95
N ASP A 626 21.90 0.65 -6.05
CA ASP A 626 22.67 0.62 -4.80
C ASP A 626 24.13 0.24 -5.10
N PRO A 627 25.12 0.84 -4.42
CA PRO A 627 26.53 0.55 -4.66
C PRO A 627 26.97 -0.73 -3.95
N SER A 628 26.31 -1.86 -4.26
CA SER A 628 26.63 -3.16 -3.67
C SER A 628 26.28 -4.35 -4.59
N PRO A 629 27.19 -5.32 -4.78
CA PRO A 629 28.62 -5.22 -4.47
C PRO A 629 29.31 -4.17 -5.35
N THR A 630 30.50 -3.72 -4.93
CA THR A 630 31.42 -3.01 -5.83
C THR A 630 31.99 -3.97 -6.89
N LEU A 631 32.52 -3.44 -8.00
CA LEU A 631 33.18 -4.27 -9.02
C LEU A 631 34.30 -5.14 -8.42
N ALA A 632 35.16 -4.54 -7.58
CA ALA A 632 36.28 -5.25 -6.96
C ALA A 632 35.82 -6.39 -6.02
N GLU A 633 34.75 -6.15 -5.25
CA GLU A 633 34.15 -7.20 -4.41
C GLU A 633 33.55 -8.31 -5.27
N PHE A 634 32.84 -7.96 -6.34
CA PHE A 634 32.27 -8.94 -7.27
C PHE A 634 33.36 -9.80 -7.92
N GLN A 635 34.42 -9.19 -8.45
CA GLN A 635 35.58 -9.88 -9.03
C GLN A 635 36.24 -10.84 -8.03
N LYS A 636 36.37 -10.43 -6.77
CA LYS A 636 36.88 -11.29 -5.70
C LYS A 636 35.98 -12.52 -5.48
N LEU A 637 34.67 -12.34 -5.42
CA LEU A 637 33.72 -13.45 -5.25
C LEU A 637 33.74 -14.42 -6.43
N VAL A 638 33.92 -13.90 -7.65
CA VAL A 638 34.11 -14.70 -8.86
C VAL A 638 35.43 -15.48 -8.82
N ALA A 639 36.55 -14.84 -8.44
CA ALA A 639 37.84 -15.50 -8.29
C ALA A 639 37.82 -16.61 -7.21
N GLU A 640 37.05 -16.41 -6.14
CA GLU A 640 36.80 -17.41 -5.08
C GLU A 640 35.80 -18.50 -5.50
N LYS A 641 35.26 -18.46 -6.73
CA LYS A 641 34.25 -19.38 -7.27
C LYS A 641 32.98 -19.46 -6.43
N LYS A 642 32.58 -18.35 -5.81
CA LYS A 642 31.35 -18.27 -4.99
C LYS A 642 30.09 -18.06 -5.80
N ILE A 643 30.20 -17.54 -7.02
CA ILE A 643 29.09 -17.23 -7.93
C ILE A 643 29.24 -18.13 -9.15
N HIS A 644 28.21 -18.90 -9.51
CA HIS A 644 28.24 -19.77 -10.67
C HIS A 644 27.97 -18.99 -11.97
N TYR A 645 26.76 -18.44 -12.11
CA TYR A 645 26.37 -17.71 -13.31
C TYR A 645 26.18 -16.22 -13.05
N PHE A 646 26.43 -15.38 -14.05
CA PHE A 646 25.84 -14.05 -14.15
C PHE A 646 24.71 -14.08 -15.17
N LEU A 647 23.53 -13.58 -14.80
CA LEU A 647 22.35 -13.53 -15.65
C LEU A 647 22.32 -12.16 -16.34
N GLY A 648 22.66 -12.16 -17.63
CA GLY A 648 22.67 -10.98 -18.47
C GLY A 648 21.27 -10.48 -18.77
N GLY A 649 21.04 -9.19 -18.55
CA GLY A 649 19.81 -8.50 -18.92
C GLY A 649 19.72 -8.23 -20.42
N GLY A 650 19.22 -9.19 -21.20
CA GLY A 650 18.51 -8.96 -22.46
C GLY A 650 19.25 -8.26 -23.62
N GLY A 651 20.43 -8.72 -24.02
CA GLY A 651 21.05 -8.38 -25.32
C GLY A 651 21.42 -6.90 -25.56
N PRO A 652 22.25 -6.61 -26.58
CA PRO A 652 22.63 -5.26 -26.94
C PRO A 652 21.42 -4.51 -27.51
N GLY A 653 20.62 -3.87 -26.64
CA GLY A 653 19.48 -3.05 -27.07
C GLY A 653 18.24 -3.00 -26.16
N MET A 654 18.14 -3.80 -25.08
CA MET A 654 17.02 -3.70 -24.10
C MET A 654 17.33 -2.83 -22.87
N GLY A 655 18.44 -2.09 -22.88
CA GLY A 655 18.52 -0.85 -22.13
C GLY A 655 17.64 0.18 -22.82
N GLY A 656 16.35 0.24 -22.47
CA GLY A 656 15.49 1.31 -22.94
C GLY A 656 16.15 2.67 -22.65
N PRO A 657 16.12 3.65 -23.59
CA PRO A 657 16.73 4.95 -23.36
C PRO A 657 16.10 5.59 -22.12
N GLY A 658 16.81 5.52 -20.99
CA GLY A 658 16.28 5.93 -19.68
C GLY A 658 16.69 5.08 -18.47
N MET A 659 17.26 3.87 -18.64
CA MET A 659 18.12 3.31 -17.59
C MET A 659 19.40 4.11 -17.60
N GLY A 660 19.64 4.92 -16.55
CA GLY A 660 20.80 5.81 -16.47
C GLY A 660 22.07 5.09 -16.86
N THR A 661 22.63 5.49 -18.00
CA THR A 661 23.94 5.07 -18.51
C THR A 661 25.05 5.78 -17.74
N ASP A 662 24.96 5.80 -16.40
CA ASP A 662 26.09 6.18 -15.58
C ASP A 662 27.02 4.97 -15.59
N SER A 663 27.99 4.98 -16.51
CA SER A 663 29.10 4.02 -16.58
C SER A 663 29.90 3.93 -15.26
N GLU A 664 29.63 4.84 -14.33
CA GLU A 664 30.23 4.90 -13.00
C GLU A 664 29.52 4.01 -11.96
N ARG A 665 28.31 3.49 -12.23
CA ARG A 665 27.61 2.64 -11.24
C ARG A 665 28.21 1.24 -11.18
N PRO A 666 28.36 0.64 -9.98
CA PRO A 666 28.90 -0.70 -9.83
C PRO A 666 28.15 -1.77 -10.64
N ALA A 667 26.82 -1.73 -10.68
CA ALA A 667 26.02 -2.68 -11.47
C ALA A 667 26.36 -2.66 -12.98
N SER A 668 26.52 -1.46 -13.55
CA SER A 668 26.91 -1.25 -14.95
C SER A 668 28.33 -1.74 -15.21
N GLN A 669 29.26 -1.43 -14.29
CA GLN A 669 30.65 -1.87 -14.37
C GLN A 669 30.80 -3.38 -14.28
N ILE A 670 30.05 -4.03 -13.38
CA ILE A 670 30.01 -5.49 -13.24
C ILE A 670 29.50 -6.13 -14.52
N SER A 671 28.38 -5.61 -15.07
CA SER A 671 27.82 -6.13 -16.32
C SER A 671 28.84 -6.04 -17.46
N ALA A 672 29.43 -4.86 -17.67
CA ALA A 672 30.43 -4.65 -18.72
C ALA A 672 31.68 -5.55 -18.54
N TRP A 673 32.18 -5.66 -17.30
CA TRP A 673 33.31 -6.54 -17.00
C TRP A 673 32.99 -8.01 -17.28
N VAL A 674 31.79 -8.48 -16.92
CA VAL A 674 31.38 -9.86 -17.22
C VAL A 674 31.29 -10.10 -18.72
N GLU A 675 30.68 -9.18 -19.46
CA GLU A 675 30.53 -9.26 -20.92
C GLU A 675 31.86 -9.26 -21.66
N GLU A 676 32.87 -8.56 -21.14
CA GLU A 676 34.22 -8.52 -21.70
C GLU A 676 35.04 -9.77 -21.38
N ASN A 677 34.82 -10.40 -20.22
CA ASN A 677 35.72 -11.45 -19.70
C ASN A 677 35.16 -12.88 -19.80
N PHE A 678 33.85 -13.06 -19.98
CA PHE A 678 33.21 -14.38 -20.01
C PHE A 678 32.41 -14.61 -21.29
N THR A 679 32.26 -15.88 -21.66
CA THR A 679 31.50 -16.25 -22.87
C THR A 679 30.01 -16.36 -22.55
N ALA A 680 29.19 -15.65 -23.33
CA ALA A 680 27.74 -15.73 -23.24
C ALA A 680 27.21 -17.11 -23.68
N VAL A 681 26.28 -17.65 -22.91
CA VAL A 681 25.49 -18.85 -23.24
C VAL A 681 24.02 -18.53 -23.06
N THR A 682 23.23 -18.71 -24.12
CA THR A 682 21.78 -18.49 -24.06
C THR A 682 21.04 -19.80 -23.80
N VAL A 683 20.14 -19.81 -22.82
CA VAL A 683 19.23 -20.92 -22.53
C VAL A 683 17.82 -20.37 -22.46
N ASP A 684 16.93 -20.86 -23.32
CA ASP A 684 15.53 -20.41 -23.44
C ASP A 684 15.36 -18.88 -23.42
N GLY A 685 16.22 -18.17 -24.14
CA GLY A 685 16.17 -16.70 -24.25
C GLY A 685 16.78 -15.94 -23.08
N VAL A 686 17.31 -16.61 -22.05
CA VAL A 686 18.10 -16.00 -20.97
C VAL A 686 19.58 -16.09 -21.30
N THR A 687 20.26 -14.95 -21.40
CA THR A 687 21.72 -14.89 -21.55
C THR A 687 22.39 -15.11 -20.20
N MET A 688 23.29 -16.06 -20.12
CA MET A 688 24.02 -16.43 -18.92
C MET A 688 25.52 -16.45 -19.21
N TYR A 689 26.33 -16.06 -18.23
CA TYR A 689 27.79 -16.14 -18.30
C TYR A 689 28.26 -17.08 -17.19
N ASP A 690 28.98 -18.15 -17.53
CA ASP A 690 29.57 -19.06 -16.55
C ASP A 690 30.83 -18.39 -15.98
N LEU A 691 30.76 -17.94 -14.72
CA LEU A 691 31.82 -17.18 -14.05
C LEU A 691 32.94 -18.09 -13.52
N THR A 692 32.86 -19.39 -13.78
CA THR A 692 33.81 -20.39 -13.28
C THR A 692 34.81 -20.87 -14.33
N ARG A 693 34.68 -20.38 -15.57
CA ARG A 693 35.44 -20.81 -16.75
C ARG A 693 36.25 -19.69 -17.38
#